data_AF-A0AAV5KC01-F1
#
_entry.id   AF-A0AAV5KC01-F1
#
_cell.length_a   1.000
_cell.length_b   1.000
_cell.length_c   1.000
_cell.angle_alpha   90.00
_cell.angle_beta   90.00
_cell.angle_gamma   90.00
#
_symmetry.space_group_name_H-M   'P 1'
#
loop_
_entity.id
_entity.type
_entity.pdbx_description
1 polymer ?
#
loop_
_entity_poly.entity_id
_entity_poly.type
_entity_poly.pdbx_seq_one_letter_code
_entity_poly.pdbx_strand_id
1 'polypeptide(L)'
;MKNGDPSVWPIWAINGVMNSMTKSTLRQPTFIQPEAISRLCTYLCPVLGGLEGDRDPLLQSYLDTSCMLLASNPTMQFREERDTFGPILVPSEKLWGAQTQRSLQNFEIGGQRERLPEPIICAFGILKKCAAKVNMEYGLDPSIGKAIMQAAQEVAEGKLNDHFPLVVWQTGSGTQSNMNANEVIANRASEILGHNRGEKFVHPNDHVNRSQSSNDTFPTVMHIAAAMEINSTLIPNLKTLHATLHSKSVEFQDIVKIGRTHTQDATPLTLGQEFSGYTTQVKYGIDRVLCTLPRLYQLAQGGTAVGTGLNTKKGFDIKIAAAIAEETKLPFVTAENKFEALAAHDAFVETSGALNTIATSLMKIANDIRLLGSGPRCGLGELSLPENEPGSSIMPGKVNPTQCEALTMVCSQVMGNHVAITVGGSNGHFELNVFKPMIANALLHSLRLLGDASASFEKNCVRGIQANKERISKLLQESLMLVTSLNPKIGYDNAAAVAKKAHKEGTTLKEAALKLGVLTSEEFDTLVVPQKMIGPSDVEFKAATKRTPANQYTSCYNQIISCLRCSTCSISTVASSPTPNLISDFRIRFEVQKMAVYIVSRRLSGGPGATTSRLLGSLQYAACWRSYSTSFREEKDTFGPILVPNDKLWGAQTQRSLQNFEIGGDRERMPEPIIRAFGILKKCAAKRSLQNFEIGGDRERMPEPIIRAFGILKKCAAKVNMEYGLDPSIGKAIMQAAQEVAEGKLSDHFPLVVWQTGSGTQSNMNANEVIANRAAEILGHKRGEKLVHPNDHVNRSQSSNDTFPTVMHIAAAMEINSRLIPNLKNLYTSLHSKSVEFKDIVKIGRTHTQDATPLTLGQVFGGYTTQVKYGIDRVLCTLPHMYQLAQGGTAVGTGLNTKKGFDVKIAAAVAEETNLPFITAENKFEALAAHDAFVETSGAFNTVATSLMKIANDIRLLGSGPRCGLGEIILPENEPGSSIMPGKVNPTQCEALTMVCAQVIGNHVAITVGGSNGHFELNVFKPMIANALLHSLRLLGDASASFEKNCVRGIRANKERISKLLHESLMLVTSLNPKIGYDNAAAAAKKAHKEGTTLKEAALKLGVLTSEEFDKLVVPEKMIGPSD
;
A
#
# COMPACT_ATOMS: atom_id res chain seq x y z
N MET A 1 6.88 -55.72 38.34
CA MET A 1 5.72 -56.31 37.64
C MET A 1 5.42 -55.40 36.46
N LYS A 2 5.68 -55.86 35.22
CA LYS A 2 4.70 -56.36 34.23
C LYS A 2 3.90 -55.24 33.51
N ASN A 3 4.07 -55.20 32.18
CA ASN A 3 3.21 -54.60 31.13
C ASN A 3 3.17 -53.05 31.07
N GLY A 4 3.24 -52.38 29.92
CA GLY A 4 3.47 -52.82 28.53
C GLY A 4 3.41 -51.67 27.50
N ASP A 5 3.82 -51.96 26.26
CA ASP A 5 3.72 -51.17 25.00
C ASP A 5 4.56 -49.86 24.82
N PRO A 6 5.55 -49.85 23.90
CA PRO A 6 6.28 -48.65 23.47
C PRO A 6 5.81 -48.12 22.10
N SER A 7 4.87 -47.18 22.10
CA SER A 7 4.66 -46.26 20.97
C SER A 7 4.43 -44.83 21.47
N VAL A 8 4.82 -43.84 20.65
CA VAL A 8 4.98 -42.41 20.98
C VAL A 8 6.33 -42.06 21.66
N TRP A 9 6.90 -40.90 21.23
CA TRP A 9 8.09 -40.12 21.69
C TRP A 9 9.22 -39.98 20.65
N PRO A 10 9.16 -38.97 19.75
CA PRO A 10 10.13 -38.77 18.66
C PRO A 10 11.18 -37.64 18.87
N ILE A 11 12.38 -37.86 18.34
CA ILE A 11 13.21 -36.86 17.62
C ILE A 11 13.60 -35.56 18.38
N TRP A 12 13.89 -35.62 19.70
CA TRP A 12 14.57 -34.50 20.40
C TRP A 12 15.97 -34.85 20.95
N ALA A 13 16.30 -36.13 21.14
CA ALA A 13 17.56 -36.53 21.80
C ALA A 13 18.83 -36.40 20.93
N ILE A 14 18.72 -36.51 19.59
CA ILE A 14 19.89 -36.56 18.69
C ILE A 14 20.50 -35.17 18.44
N ASN A 15 19.69 -34.10 18.45
CA ASN A 15 20.19 -32.72 18.28
C ASN A 15 20.88 -32.14 19.53
N GLY A 16 20.72 -32.76 20.69
CA GLY A 16 21.35 -32.31 21.93
C GLY A 16 22.85 -32.57 21.99
N VAL A 17 23.33 -33.65 21.36
CA VAL A 17 24.73 -34.08 21.47
C VAL A 17 25.65 -33.34 20.50
N MET A 18 25.20 -33.03 19.27
CA MET A 18 26.01 -32.24 18.32
C MET A 18 26.16 -30.77 18.73
N ASN A 19 25.22 -30.21 19.50
CA ASN A 19 25.27 -28.80 19.94
C ASN A 19 26.19 -28.51 21.14
N SER A 20 26.73 -29.53 21.82
CA SER A 20 27.61 -29.32 22.98
C SER A 20 29.09 -29.18 22.61
N MET A 21 29.52 -29.73 21.46
CA MET A 21 30.93 -29.73 21.04
C MET A 21 31.41 -28.41 20.39
N THR A 22 30.51 -27.49 20.03
CA THR A 22 30.85 -26.27 19.27
C THR A 22 31.05 -25.00 20.13
N LYS A 23 30.97 -25.08 21.47
CA LYS A 23 30.96 -23.90 22.35
C LYS A 23 32.21 -23.62 23.20
N SER A 24 33.30 -24.39 23.07
CA SER A 24 34.45 -24.28 24.01
C SER A 24 35.82 -23.90 23.43
N THR A 25 35.99 -23.72 22.11
CA THR A 25 37.32 -23.47 21.50
C THR A 25 37.33 -22.34 20.45
N LEU A 26 37.28 -21.09 20.93
CA LEU A 26 37.67 -19.91 20.14
C LEU A 26 39.14 -19.56 20.40
N ARG A 27 40.05 -20.03 19.52
CA ARG A 27 41.28 -19.34 19.06
C ARG A 27 42.08 -20.27 18.12
N GLN A 28 42.14 -19.88 16.84
CA GLN A 28 42.79 -20.57 15.70
C GLN A 28 42.17 -21.93 15.28
N PRO A 29 41.88 -22.13 13.98
CA PRO A 29 41.40 -23.41 13.47
C PRO A 29 42.56 -24.28 12.94
N THR A 30 43.03 -25.23 13.75
CA THR A 30 43.76 -26.39 13.23
C THR A 30 42.75 -27.43 12.72
N PHE A 31 42.57 -27.49 11.39
CA PHE A 31 41.71 -28.49 10.78
C PHE A 31 42.32 -29.90 10.87
N ILE A 32 41.49 -30.84 11.30
CA ILE A 32 41.84 -32.26 11.42
C ILE A 32 41.98 -32.87 10.01
N GLN A 33 43.06 -33.59 9.75
CA GLN A 33 43.32 -34.22 8.45
C GLN A 33 42.39 -35.42 8.16
N PRO A 34 42.10 -35.75 6.89
CA PRO A 34 41.20 -36.85 6.49
C PRO A 34 41.54 -38.22 7.08
N GLU A 35 42.83 -38.47 7.37
CA GLU A 35 43.30 -39.71 7.99
C GLU A 35 42.70 -39.97 9.38
N ALA A 36 42.30 -38.92 10.11
CA ALA A 36 41.64 -39.07 11.41
C ALA A 36 40.20 -39.58 11.29
N ILE A 37 39.49 -39.24 10.20
CA ILE A 37 38.12 -39.74 9.94
C ILE A 37 38.19 -41.22 9.55
N SER A 38 39.18 -41.62 8.74
CA SER A 38 39.45 -43.03 8.44
C SER A 38 39.74 -43.83 9.73
N ARG A 39 40.58 -43.30 10.63
CA ARG A 39 40.85 -43.91 11.95
C ARG A 39 39.62 -43.97 12.86
N LEU A 40 38.69 -43.02 12.77
CA LEU A 40 37.43 -43.04 13.52
C LEU A 40 36.54 -44.23 13.10
N CYS A 41 36.46 -44.51 11.79
CA CYS A 41 35.78 -45.70 11.27
C CYS A 41 36.45 -47.00 11.71
N THR A 42 37.79 -47.05 11.79
CA THR A 42 38.50 -48.22 12.34
C THR A 42 38.22 -48.41 13.84
N TYR A 43 38.02 -47.33 14.60
CA TYR A 43 37.77 -47.38 16.05
C TYR A 43 36.34 -47.77 16.44
N LEU A 44 35.35 -47.53 15.56
CA LEU A 44 33.94 -47.85 15.81
C LEU A 44 33.55 -49.28 15.42
N CYS A 45 34.31 -49.93 14.52
CA CYS A 45 34.02 -51.28 14.06
C CYS A 45 33.99 -52.36 15.17
N PRO A 46 34.82 -52.32 16.23
CA PRO A 46 34.78 -53.34 17.30
C PRO A 46 33.57 -53.22 18.24
N VAL A 47 32.93 -52.05 18.33
CA VAL A 47 31.87 -51.78 19.34
C VAL A 47 30.51 -52.38 18.93
N LEU A 48 30.36 -52.78 17.66
CA LEU A 48 29.17 -53.47 17.14
C LEU A 48 29.42 -54.99 16.89
N GLY A 49 30.63 -55.48 17.14
CA GLY A 49 31.01 -56.88 16.96
C GLY A 49 30.68 -57.76 18.16
N GLY A 50 29.40 -57.96 18.46
CA GLY A 50 29.00 -58.67 19.67
C GLY A 50 27.55 -59.13 19.74
N LEU A 51 27.10 -59.92 18.76
CA LEU A 51 26.06 -60.96 18.87
C LEU A 51 25.93 -61.68 17.52
N GLU A 52 26.10 -63.00 17.49
CA GLU A 52 25.85 -63.83 16.30
C GLU A 52 24.35 -64.17 16.22
N GLY A 53 23.69 -63.88 15.10
CA GLY A 53 22.30 -64.29 14.85
C GLY A 53 21.54 -63.37 13.90
N ASP A 54 21.11 -63.92 12.77
CA ASP A 54 20.22 -63.36 11.72
C ASP A 54 20.56 -62.00 11.08
N ARG A 55 20.75 -62.02 9.76
CA ARG A 55 21.01 -60.83 8.93
C ARG A 55 19.70 -60.23 8.44
N ASP A 56 19.43 -58.97 8.80
CA ASP A 56 18.35 -58.18 8.21
C ASP A 56 18.73 -57.71 6.78
N PRO A 57 17.99 -58.11 5.72
CA PRO A 57 18.24 -57.66 4.34
C PRO A 57 18.17 -56.13 4.15
N LEU A 58 17.39 -55.41 4.97
CA LEU A 58 17.27 -53.95 4.89
C LEU A 58 18.54 -53.24 5.34
N LEU A 59 19.26 -53.80 6.33
CA LEU A 59 20.49 -53.20 6.84
C LEU A 59 21.64 -53.36 5.84
N GLN A 60 21.75 -54.51 5.17
CA GLN A 60 22.73 -54.74 4.10
C GLN A 60 22.44 -53.82 2.90
N SER A 61 21.17 -53.70 2.50
CA SER A 61 20.73 -52.75 1.46
C SER A 61 21.13 -51.31 1.78
N TYR A 62 21.00 -50.88 3.04
CA TYR A 62 21.40 -49.54 3.47
C TYR A 62 22.93 -49.33 3.44
N LEU A 63 23.70 -50.34 3.84
CA LEU A 63 25.16 -50.29 3.83
C LEU A 63 25.73 -50.29 2.40
N ASP A 64 25.22 -51.14 1.52
CA ASP A 64 25.68 -51.23 0.13
C ASP A 64 25.33 -49.94 -0.65
N THR A 65 24.14 -49.37 -0.41
CA THR A 65 23.74 -48.08 -0.99
C THR A 65 24.60 -46.92 -0.46
N SER A 66 24.94 -46.94 0.84
CA SER A 66 25.80 -45.92 1.45
C SER A 66 27.25 -46.01 0.94
N CYS A 67 27.77 -47.22 0.73
CA CYS A 67 29.10 -47.42 0.15
C CYS A 67 29.18 -47.00 -1.33
N MET A 68 28.14 -47.25 -2.14
CA MET A 68 28.09 -46.74 -3.53
C MET A 68 28.01 -45.22 -3.61
N LEU A 69 27.29 -44.56 -2.69
CA LEU A 69 27.22 -43.10 -2.59
C LEU A 69 28.54 -42.46 -2.14
N LEU A 70 29.35 -43.17 -1.33
CA LEU A 70 30.67 -42.70 -0.92
C LEU A 70 31.76 -42.92 -1.98
N ALA A 71 31.61 -43.93 -2.84
CA ALA A 71 32.58 -44.27 -3.89
C ALA A 71 32.51 -43.40 -5.16
N SER A 72 31.55 -42.46 -5.25
CA SER A 72 31.24 -41.72 -6.49
C SER A 72 31.32 -40.19 -6.38
N ASN A 73 31.82 -39.64 -5.28
CA ASN A 73 32.18 -38.22 -5.20
C ASN A 73 33.59 -37.99 -5.75
N PRO A 74 33.79 -37.20 -6.84
CA PRO A 74 35.11 -36.69 -7.15
C PRO A 74 35.57 -35.80 -5.98
N THR A 75 36.78 -36.02 -5.49
CA THR A 75 37.37 -35.16 -4.47
C THR A 75 37.44 -33.73 -5.01
N MET A 76 36.74 -32.79 -4.39
CA MET A 76 36.82 -31.37 -4.78
C MET A 76 38.28 -30.93 -4.64
N GLN A 77 38.93 -30.69 -5.78
CA GLN A 77 40.30 -30.20 -5.82
C GLN A 77 40.28 -28.69 -5.62
N PHE A 78 41.15 -28.18 -4.76
CA PHE A 78 41.29 -26.74 -4.51
C PHE A 78 42.61 -26.22 -5.07
N ARG A 79 42.59 -25.01 -5.62
CA ARG A 79 43.78 -24.21 -5.89
C ARG A 79 43.93 -23.14 -4.81
N GLU A 80 45.16 -22.79 -4.47
CA GLU A 80 45.42 -21.62 -3.63
C GLU A 80 45.48 -20.36 -4.50
N GLU A 81 44.68 -19.35 -4.16
CA GLU A 81 44.85 -18.00 -4.68
C GLU A 81 45.14 -17.01 -3.55
N ARG A 82 45.70 -15.85 -3.88
CA ARG A 82 46.10 -14.83 -2.91
C ARG A 82 45.57 -13.44 -3.28
N ASP A 83 45.06 -12.73 -2.27
CA ASP A 83 44.81 -11.29 -2.31
C ASP A 83 45.63 -10.59 -1.20
N THR A 84 45.34 -9.30 -0.93
CA THR A 84 46.04 -8.50 0.07
C THR A 84 45.89 -8.98 1.51
N PHE A 85 44.90 -9.84 1.81
CA PHE A 85 44.71 -10.43 3.15
C PHE A 85 45.35 -11.82 3.29
N GLY A 86 45.95 -12.37 2.22
CA GLY A 86 46.67 -13.65 2.26
C GLY A 86 46.04 -14.74 1.38
N PRO A 87 46.56 -15.98 1.49
CA PRO A 87 46.08 -17.11 0.70
C PRO A 87 44.65 -17.52 1.08
N ILE A 88 43.95 -18.14 0.14
CA ILE A 88 42.63 -18.76 0.32
C ILE A 88 42.46 -19.90 -0.69
N LEU A 89 41.82 -21.00 -0.26
CA LEU A 89 41.53 -22.14 -1.11
C LEU A 89 40.25 -21.90 -1.93
N VAL A 90 40.35 -22.04 -3.25
CA VAL A 90 39.28 -21.84 -4.23
C VAL A 90 39.03 -23.15 -4.98
N PRO A 91 37.78 -23.60 -5.18
CA PRO A 91 37.50 -24.82 -5.96
C PRO A 91 38.07 -24.71 -7.38
N SER A 92 38.83 -25.73 -7.81
CA SER A 92 39.64 -25.67 -9.05
C SER A 92 38.79 -25.55 -10.30
N GLU A 93 37.60 -26.15 -10.28
CA GLU A 93 36.62 -26.11 -11.36
C GLU A 93 35.93 -24.74 -11.52
N LYS A 94 36.10 -23.81 -10.58
CA LYS A 94 35.46 -22.48 -10.59
C LYS A 94 36.38 -21.37 -11.09
N LEU A 95 35.85 -20.53 -11.98
CA LEU A 95 36.57 -19.39 -12.57
C LEU A 95 36.72 -18.16 -11.65
N TRP A 96 35.95 -18.05 -10.57
CA TRP A 96 36.13 -16.97 -9.59
C TRP A 96 37.42 -17.15 -8.80
N GLY A 97 37.94 -16.07 -8.19
CA GLY A 97 39.22 -16.07 -7.50
C GLY A 97 39.13 -15.80 -6.00
N ALA A 98 40.26 -15.38 -5.42
CA ALA A 98 40.40 -15.14 -3.97
C ALA A 98 39.33 -14.20 -3.38
N GLN A 99 38.99 -13.10 -4.05
CA GLN A 99 38.09 -12.10 -3.49
C GLN A 99 36.63 -12.58 -3.48
N THR A 100 36.20 -13.27 -4.53
CA THR A 100 34.88 -13.91 -4.57
C THR A 100 34.77 -14.98 -3.49
N GLN A 101 35.79 -15.82 -3.34
CA GLN A 101 35.79 -16.88 -2.33
C GLN A 101 35.72 -16.32 -0.90
N ARG A 102 36.45 -15.22 -0.65
CA ARG A 102 36.40 -14.50 0.64
C ARG A 102 35.06 -13.78 0.86
N SER A 103 34.47 -13.22 -0.19
CA SER A 103 33.14 -12.62 -0.12
C SER A 103 32.06 -13.66 0.20
N LEU A 104 32.15 -14.86 -0.38
CA LEU A 104 31.20 -15.94 -0.16
C LEU A 104 31.17 -16.38 1.31
N GLN A 105 32.33 -16.47 1.96
CA GLN A 105 32.48 -16.82 3.38
C GLN A 105 32.05 -15.69 4.36
N ASN A 106 32.04 -14.44 3.90
CA ASN A 106 31.71 -13.28 4.74
C ASN A 106 30.23 -12.85 4.64
N PHE A 107 29.50 -13.28 3.60
CA PHE A 107 28.16 -12.81 3.28
C PHE A 107 27.22 -13.99 2.96
N GLU A 108 27.00 -14.86 3.95
CA GLU A 108 26.17 -16.09 3.84
C GLU A 108 24.65 -15.84 4.01
N ILE A 109 24.19 -14.60 3.76
CA ILE A 109 22.82 -14.17 4.06
C ILE A 109 21.84 -14.66 2.99
N GLY A 110 20.91 -15.54 3.38
CA GLY A 110 19.81 -16.04 2.55
C GLY A 110 20.16 -17.18 1.57
N GLY A 111 21.45 -17.46 1.36
CA GLY A 111 21.93 -18.59 0.58
C GLY A 111 21.57 -18.52 -0.91
N GLN A 112 21.46 -19.69 -1.57
CA GLN A 112 21.34 -19.79 -3.03
C GLN A 112 20.15 -19.03 -3.64
N ARG A 113 19.07 -18.82 -2.89
CA ARG A 113 17.89 -18.08 -3.36
C ARG A 113 18.14 -16.58 -3.55
N GLU A 114 19.07 -16.03 -2.78
CA GLU A 114 19.41 -14.60 -2.77
C GLU A 114 20.64 -14.29 -3.64
N ARG A 115 21.06 -15.20 -4.54
CA ARG A 115 22.12 -14.94 -5.53
C ARG A 115 21.79 -13.71 -6.39
N LEU A 116 22.80 -13.03 -6.91
CA LEU A 116 22.56 -11.90 -7.82
C LEU A 116 21.67 -12.29 -9.01
N PRO A 117 20.73 -11.43 -9.43
CA PRO A 117 19.92 -11.67 -10.62
C PRO A 117 20.78 -11.88 -11.87
N GLU A 118 20.43 -12.89 -12.66
CA GLU A 118 21.08 -13.17 -13.96
C GLU A 118 21.19 -11.93 -14.87
N PRO A 119 20.18 -11.05 -15.01
CA PRO A 119 20.34 -9.83 -15.80
C PRO A 119 21.50 -8.92 -15.38
N ILE A 120 21.88 -8.89 -14.09
CA ILE A 120 23.07 -8.15 -13.62
C ILE A 120 24.36 -8.84 -14.06
N ILE A 121 24.40 -10.19 -14.01
CA ILE A 121 25.55 -10.98 -14.46
C ILE A 121 25.77 -10.77 -15.96
N CYS A 122 24.72 -10.88 -16.78
CA CYS A 122 24.81 -10.64 -18.21
C CYS A 122 25.21 -9.19 -18.54
N ALA A 123 24.69 -8.20 -17.78
CA ALA A 123 25.08 -6.80 -17.91
C ALA A 123 26.55 -6.53 -17.54
N PHE A 124 27.14 -7.27 -16.59
CA PHE A 124 28.59 -7.25 -16.37
C PHE A 124 29.35 -7.73 -17.61
N GLY A 125 28.91 -8.81 -18.26
CA GLY A 125 29.51 -9.28 -19.52
C GLY A 125 29.51 -8.20 -20.61
N ILE A 126 28.36 -7.56 -20.84
CA ILE A 126 28.20 -6.45 -21.80
C ILE A 126 29.17 -5.31 -21.46
N LEU A 127 29.19 -4.87 -20.20
CA LEU A 127 30.03 -3.75 -19.77
C LEU A 127 31.53 -4.04 -19.93
N LYS A 128 31.99 -5.23 -19.50
CA LYS A 128 33.41 -5.60 -19.55
C LYS A 128 33.89 -5.85 -20.98
N LYS A 129 33.03 -6.42 -21.86
CA LYS A 129 33.28 -6.50 -23.31
C LYS A 129 33.50 -5.12 -23.92
N CYS A 130 32.58 -4.19 -23.66
CA CYS A 130 32.68 -2.82 -24.17
C CYS A 130 33.89 -2.07 -23.58
N ALA A 131 34.20 -2.27 -22.30
CA ALA A 131 35.34 -1.66 -21.63
C ALA A 131 36.68 -2.15 -22.22
N ALA A 132 36.79 -3.44 -22.56
CA ALA A 132 37.96 -3.96 -23.26
C ALA A 132 38.09 -3.38 -24.68
N LYS A 133 36.98 -3.31 -25.45
CA LYS A 133 36.92 -2.67 -26.78
C LYS A 133 37.49 -1.25 -26.74
N VAL A 134 36.99 -0.42 -25.81
CA VAL A 134 37.41 0.99 -25.67
C VAL A 134 38.83 1.12 -25.09
N ASN A 135 39.22 0.26 -24.14
CA ASN A 135 40.56 0.34 -23.53
C ASN A 135 41.70 -0.06 -24.49
N MET A 136 41.44 -0.83 -25.56
CA MET A 136 42.45 -1.06 -26.60
C MET A 136 42.87 0.25 -27.29
N GLU A 137 41.95 1.22 -27.45
CA GLU A 137 42.28 2.57 -27.94
C GLU A 137 43.10 3.40 -26.92
N TYR A 138 43.12 2.97 -25.65
CA TYR A 138 43.85 3.60 -24.55
C TYR A 138 45.01 2.72 -24.02
N GLY A 139 45.55 1.85 -24.87
CA GLY A 139 46.78 1.09 -24.61
C GLY A 139 46.59 -0.15 -23.73
N LEU A 140 45.43 -0.80 -23.77
CA LEU A 140 45.32 -2.22 -23.41
C LEU A 140 45.84 -3.06 -24.58
N ASP A 141 46.63 -4.09 -24.30
CA ASP A 141 47.15 -4.99 -25.33
C ASP A 141 46.01 -5.63 -26.17
N PRO A 142 46.09 -5.63 -27.51
CA PRO A 142 45.02 -6.17 -28.36
C PRO A 142 44.76 -7.67 -28.22
N SER A 143 45.73 -8.49 -27.81
CA SER A 143 45.51 -9.94 -27.60
C SER A 143 44.74 -10.17 -26.31
N ILE A 144 45.15 -9.51 -25.22
CA ILE A 144 44.45 -9.50 -23.93
C ILE A 144 43.04 -8.91 -24.08
N GLY A 145 42.91 -7.77 -24.79
CA GLY A 145 41.63 -7.12 -25.04
C GLY A 145 40.64 -8.03 -25.77
N LYS A 146 41.07 -8.74 -26.81
CA LYS A 146 40.23 -9.72 -27.54
C LYS A 146 39.83 -10.91 -26.67
N ALA A 147 40.75 -11.47 -25.88
CA ALA A 147 40.45 -12.57 -24.96
C ALA A 147 39.43 -12.15 -23.87
N ILE A 148 39.57 -10.94 -23.32
CA ILE A 148 38.59 -10.35 -22.39
C ILE A 148 37.23 -10.17 -23.08
N MET A 149 37.18 -9.65 -24.32
CA MET A 149 35.93 -9.51 -25.06
C MET A 149 35.22 -10.85 -25.30
N GLN A 150 35.96 -11.91 -25.60
CA GLN A 150 35.40 -13.26 -25.76
C GLN A 150 34.88 -13.83 -24.43
N ALA A 151 35.67 -13.78 -23.36
CA ALA A 151 35.25 -14.24 -22.03
C ALA A 151 34.04 -13.44 -21.50
N ALA A 152 34.02 -12.12 -21.71
CA ALA A 152 32.91 -11.27 -21.33
C ALA A 152 31.65 -11.50 -22.19
N GLN A 153 31.79 -11.93 -23.45
CA GLN A 153 30.66 -12.39 -24.27
C GLN A 153 30.05 -13.69 -23.69
N GLU A 154 30.87 -14.65 -23.26
CA GLU A 154 30.36 -15.87 -22.60
C GLU A 154 29.58 -15.56 -21.31
N VAL A 155 29.98 -14.52 -20.55
CA VAL A 155 29.21 -14.00 -19.41
C VAL A 155 27.91 -13.31 -19.87
N ALA A 156 27.97 -12.46 -20.91
CA ALA A 156 26.80 -11.76 -21.44
C ALA A 156 25.71 -12.72 -21.98
N GLU A 157 26.11 -13.89 -22.44
CA GLU A 157 25.25 -14.97 -22.94
C GLU A 157 24.79 -15.95 -21.84
N GLY A 158 25.10 -15.69 -20.56
CA GLY A 158 24.69 -16.53 -19.42
C GLY A 158 25.44 -17.86 -19.28
N LYS A 159 26.40 -18.16 -20.18
CA LYS A 159 27.12 -19.46 -20.21
C LYS A 159 27.96 -19.73 -18.95
N LEU A 160 28.29 -18.68 -18.20
CA LEU A 160 29.17 -18.74 -17.03
C LEU A 160 28.46 -18.42 -15.70
N ASN A 161 27.11 -18.45 -15.67
CA ASN A 161 26.31 -18.11 -14.49
C ASN A 161 26.69 -18.90 -13.21
N ASP A 162 27.15 -20.15 -13.33
CA ASP A 162 27.60 -20.99 -12.20
C ASP A 162 28.94 -20.57 -11.57
N HIS A 163 29.54 -19.49 -12.08
CA HIS A 163 30.73 -18.86 -11.52
C HIS A 163 30.44 -17.53 -10.79
N PHE A 164 29.16 -17.21 -10.57
CA PHE A 164 28.72 -16.02 -9.83
C PHE A 164 27.95 -16.39 -8.55
N PRO A 165 28.64 -16.89 -7.49
CA PRO A 165 27.99 -17.48 -6.33
C PRO A 165 27.45 -16.44 -5.32
N LEU A 166 27.79 -15.16 -5.50
CA LEU A 166 27.52 -14.12 -4.51
C LEU A 166 26.03 -13.75 -4.41
N VAL A 167 25.64 -13.29 -3.22
CA VAL A 167 24.28 -12.87 -2.88
C VAL A 167 24.07 -11.36 -3.05
N VAL A 168 22.80 -10.95 -3.17
CA VAL A 168 22.35 -9.56 -3.15
C VAL A 168 22.79 -8.86 -1.86
N TRP A 169 22.77 -9.58 -0.73
CA TRP A 169 23.10 -9.11 0.61
C TRP A 169 24.62 -9.07 0.86
N GLN A 170 25.32 -8.29 0.04
CA GLN A 170 26.78 -8.13 -0.01
C GLN A 170 27.20 -6.68 0.35
N THR A 171 28.44 -6.29 0.04
CA THR A 171 28.86 -4.88 0.04
C THR A 171 27.87 -3.98 -0.70
N GLY A 172 27.40 -2.92 -0.03
CA GLY A 172 26.33 -2.07 -0.52
C GLY A 172 26.58 -1.31 -1.82
N SER A 173 27.85 -1.17 -2.25
CA SER A 173 28.23 -0.64 -3.56
C SER A 173 28.23 -1.67 -4.68
N GLY A 174 28.05 -2.96 -4.38
CA GLY A 174 28.17 -4.07 -5.34
C GLY A 174 29.60 -4.41 -5.74
N THR A 175 30.59 -3.95 -4.96
CA THR A 175 32.03 -4.13 -5.25
C THR A 175 32.44 -5.58 -5.42
N GLN A 176 31.93 -6.49 -4.56
CA GLN A 176 32.31 -7.89 -4.63
C GLN A 176 31.80 -8.57 -5.91
N SER A 177 30.62 -8.18 -6.41
CA SER A 177 30.12 -8.64 -7.71
C SER A 177 30.91 -8.09 -8.90
N ASN A 178 31.39 -6.83 -8.84
CA ASN A 178 32.33 -6.32 -9.83
C ASN A 178 33.62 -7.16 -9.83
N MET A 179 34.18 -7.44 -8.65
CA MET A 179 35.39 -8.25 -8.54
C MET A 179 35.17 -9.70 -8.95
N ASN A 180 34.01 -10.29 -8.69
CA ASN A 180 33.62 -11.61 -9.19
C ASN A 180 33.57 -11.65 -10.72
N ALA A 181 32.97 -10.63 -11.37
CA ALA A 181 33.00 -10.51 -12.83
C ALA A 181 34.43 -10.35 -13.35
N ASN A 182 35.25 -9.52 -12.70
CA ASN A 182 36.65 -9.32 -13.08
C ASN A 182 37.47 -10.62 -12.97
N GLU A 183 37.34 -11.38 -11.88
CA GLU A 183 38.05 -12.64 -11.65
C GLU A 183 37.62 -13.73 -12.64
N VAL A 184 36.31 -13.91 -12.86
CA VAL A 184 35.79 -14.90 -13.81
C VAL A 184 36.26 -14.61 -15.23
N ILE A 185 36.15 -13.36 -15.67
CA ILE A 185 36.57 -12.93 -17.02
C ILE A 185 38.10 -12.99 -17.15
N ALA A 186 38.86 -12.64 -16.11
CA ALA A 186 40.32 -12.73 -16.09
C ALA A 186 40.83 -14.16 -16.22
N ASN A 187 40.33 -15.10 -15.40
CA ASN A 187 40.71 -16.50 -15.47
C ASN A 187 40.28 -17.10 -16.81
N ARG A 188 39.07 -16.80 -17.30
CA ARG A 188 38.60 -17.29 -18.60
C ARG A 188 39.38 -16.74 -19.80
N ALA A 189 39.74 -15.45 -19.77
CA ALA A 189 40.60 -14.85 -20.79
C ALA A 189 42.03 -15.42 -20.74
N SER A 190 42.53 -15.78 -19.55
CA SER A 190 43.82 -16.46 -19.39
C SER A 190 43.79 -17.86 -20.01
N GLU A 191 42.73 -18.65 -19.78
CA GLU A 191 42.54 -19.95 -20.44
C GLU A 191 42.50 -19.84 -21.97
N ILE A 192 41.80 -18.84 -22.51
CA ILE A 192 41.72 -18.58 -23.96
C ILE A 192 43.11 -18.29 -24.56
N LEU A 193 44.03 -17.75 -23.75
CA LEU A 193 45.42 -17.47 -24.11
C LEU A 193 46.39 -18.62 -23.74
N GLY A 194 45.89 -19.75 -23.21
CA GLY A 194 46.70 -20.92 -22.87
C GLY A 194 47.36 -20.90 -21.48
N HIS A 195 46.92 -20.00 -20.59
CA HIS A 195 47.44 -19.83 -19.22
C HIS A 195 46.54 -20.50 -18.17
N ASN A 196 47.12 -20.85 -17.01
CA ASN A 196 46.37 -21.51 -15.93
C ASN A 196 45.55 -20.51 -15.10
N ARG A 197 44.48 -21.00 -14.48
CA ARG A 197 43.68 -20.25 -13.50
C ARG A 197 44.54 -19.83 -12.30
N GLY A 198 44.35 -18.62 -11.81
CA GLY A 198 45.06 -18.08 -10.65
C GLY A 198 46.46 -17.51 -10.93
N GLU A 199 47.04 -17.74 -12.13
CA GLU A 199 48.32 -17.09 -12.54
C GLU A 199 48.18 -15.57 -12.71
N LYS A 200 46.94 -15.09 -12.91
CA LYS A 200 46.59 -13.67 -13.17
C LYS A 200 47.32 -13.07 -14.39
N PHE A 201 47.66 -13.88 -15.38
CA PHE A 201 48.23 -13.44 -16.66
C PHE A 201 47.38 -12.32 -17.30
N VAL A 202 46.06 -12.55 -17.40
CA VAL A 202 45.11 -11.44 -17.49
C VAL A 202 44.78 -10.97 -16.08
N HIS A 203 45.28 -9.80 -15.66
CA HIS A 203 45.04 -9.30 -14.31
C HIS A 203 43.61 -8.75 -14.14
N PRO A 204 42.84 -9.18 -13.10
CA PRO A 204 41.45 -8.77 -12.93
C PRO A 204 41.28 -7.26 -12.70
N ASN A 205 42.23 -6.59 -12.04
CA ASN A 205 42.17 -5.14 -11.85
C ASN A 205 42.74 -4.38 -13.05
N ASP A 206 44.00 -4.65 -13.41
CA ASP A 206 44.80 -3.81 -14.31
C ASP A 206 44.41 -3.95 -15.78
N HIS A 207 43.79 -5.09 -16.15
CA HIS A 207 43.28 -5.37 -17.49
C HIS A 207 41.74 -5.35 -17.52
N VAL A 208 41.05 -6.19 -16.73
CA VAL A 208 39.57 -6.32 -16.83
C VAL A 208 38.83 -5.12 -16.20
N ASN A 209 39.32 -4.61 -15.06
CA ASN A 209 38.80 -3.40 -14.42
C ASN A 209 39.52 -2.10 -14.85
N ARG A 210 40.28 -2.12 -15.95
CA ARG A 210 41.04 -0.97 -16.44
C ARG A 210 40.12 0.22 -16.71
N SER A 211 40.53 1.41 -16.24
CA SER A 211 39.81 2.68 -16.37
C SER A 211 38.43 2.75 -15.67
N GLN A 212 38.15 1.82 -14.75
CA GLN A 212 36.89 1.65 -14.05
C GLN A 212 37.08 1.65 -12.52
N SER A 213 36.00 1.90 -11.78
CA SER A 213 35.88 1.71 -10.34
C SER A 213 34.73 0.74 -10.05
N SER A 214 34.74 0.07 -8.90
CA SER A 214 33.54 -0.67 -8.46
C SER A 214 32.34 0.26 -8.29
N ASN A 215 32.58 1.50 -7.88
CA ASN A 215 31.53 2.47 -7.59
C ASN A 215 30.78 2.95 -8.84
N ASP A 216 31.44 3.07 -10.01
CA ASP A 216 30.79 3.42 -11.28
C ASP A 216 30.42 2.21 -12.16
N THR A 217 31.06 1.05 -11.95
CA THR A 217 30.71 -0.20 -12.65
C THR A 217 29.34 -0.73 -12.21
N PHE A 218 29.07 -0.88 -10.90
CA PHE A 218 27.80 -1.47 -10.44
C PHE A 218 26.55 -0.64 -10.85
N PRO A 219 26.49 0.70 -10.65
CA PRO A 219 25.37 1.50 -11.15
C PRO A 219 25.21 1.39 -12.68
N THR A 220 26.31 1.27 -13.43
CA THR A 220 26.24 1.07 -14.88
C THR A 220 25.56 -0.27 -15.25
N VAL A 221 25.93 -1.40 -14.61
CA VAL A 221 25.31 -2.70 -14.95
C VAL A 221 23.85 -2.80 -14.51
N MET A 222 23.45 -2.21 -13.38
CA MET A 222 22.04 -2.20 -13.00
C MET A 222 21.19 -1.39 -14.00
N HIS A 223 21.68 -0.24 -14.45
CA HIS A 223 21.03 0.55 -15.51
C HIS A 223 20.88 -0.25 -16.82
N ILE A 224 21.94 -0.94 -17.25
CA ILE A 224 21.90 -1.82 -18.44
C ILE A 224 20.84 -2.91 -18.27
N ALA A 225 20.91 -3.67 -17.17
CA ALA A 225 20.00 -4.78 -16.89
C ALA A 225 18.52 -4.34 -16.84
N ALA A 226 18.23 -3.24 -16.13
CA ALA A 226 16.87 -2.73 -16.00
C ALA A 226 16.31 -2.22 -17.34
N ALA A 227 17.09 -1.47 -18.10
CA ALA A 227 16.67 -0.97 -19.41
C ALA A 227 16.51 -2.10 -20.44
N MET A 228 17.32 -3.15 -20.38
CA MET A 228 17.13 -4.35 -21.19
C MET A 228 15.82 -5.07 -20.84
N GLU A 229 15.60 -5.45 -19.57
CA GLU A 229 14.38 -6.13 -19.13
C GLU A 229 13.08 -5.36 -19.43
N ILE A 230 13.11 -4.01 -19.34
CA ILE A 230 11.99 -3.17 -19.75
C ILE A 230 11.67 -3.37 -21.24
N ASN A 231 12.69 -3.38 -22.10
CA ASN A 231 12.53 -3.43 -23.56
C ASN A 231 12.31 -4.86 -24.10
N SER A 232 12.92 -5.88 -23.50
CA SER A 232 12.80 -7.28 -23.92
C SER A 232 11.56 -7.99 -23.36
N THR A 233 11.17 -7.67 -22.12
CA THR A 233 10.23 -8.49 -21.35
C THR A 233 8.96 -7.71 -21.00
N LEU A 234 9.09 -6.59 -20.28
CA LEU A 234 7.93 -5.89 -19.73
C LEU A 234 7.07 -5.21 -20.82
N ILE A 235 7.68 -4.34 -21.62
CA ILE A 235 6.93 -3.54 -22.62
C ILE A 235 6.30 -4.42 -23.72
N PRO A 236 6.96 -5.46 -24.26
CA PRO A 236 6.31 -6.37 -25.20
C PRO A 236 5.09 -7.09 -24.61
N ASN A 237 5.20 -7.63 -23.39
CA ASN A 237 4.11 -8.37 -22.75
C ASN A 237 2.92 -7.46 -22.39
N LEU A 238 3.18 -6.22 -21.93
CA LEU A 238 2.13 -5.23 -21.72
C LEU A 238 1.46 -4.80 -23.04
N LYS A 239 2.21 -4.66 -24.14
CA LYS A 239 1.63 -4.36 -25.47
C LYS A 239 0.71 -5.49 -25.96
N THR A 240 1.09 -6.75 -25.76
CA THR A 240 0.26 -7.91 -26.08
C THR A 240 -1.02 -7.91 -25.24
N LEU A 241 -0.92 -7.72 -23.91
CA LEU A 241 -2.08 -7.63 -23.03
C LEU A 241 -3.02 -6.47 -23.42
N HIS A 242 -2.47 -5.30 -23.73
CA HIS A 242 -3.22 -4.15 -24.25
C HIS A 242 -3.97 -4.49 -25.55
N ALA A 243 -3.31 -5.14 -26.52
CA ALA A 243 -3.93 -5.51 -27.78
C ALA A 243 -5.09 -6.49 -27.60
N THR A 244 -4.92 -7.51 -26.75
CA THR A 244 -6.00 -8.48 -26.46
C THR A 244 -7.17 -7.84 -25.70
N LEU A 245 -6.90 -6.96 -24.71
CA LEU A 245 -7.95 -6.18 -24.03
C LEU A 245 -8.70 -5.26 -24.99
N HIS A 246 -8.01 -4.62 -25.93
CA HIS A 246 -8.62 -3.79 -26.96
C HIS A 246 -9.53 -4.62 -27.89
N SER A 247 -9.05 -5.78 -28.35
CA SER A 247 -9.86 -6.71 -29.17
C SER A 247 -11.12 -7.16 -28.45
N LYS A 248 -11.04 -7.47 -27.14
CA LYS A 248 -12.22 -7.80 -26.31
C LYS A 248 -13.15 -6.60 -26.11
N SER A 249 -12.62 -5.38 -26.01
CA SER A 249 -13.42 -4.14 -25.96
C SER A 249 -14.25 -3.95 -27.23
N VAL A 250 -13.69 -4.27 -28.41
CA VAL A 250 -14.42 -4.25 -29.70
C VAL A 250 -15.42 -5.41 -29.79
N GLU A 251 -15.03 -6.64 -29.45
CA GLU A 251 -15.91 -7.82 -29.44
C GLU A 251 -17.17 -7.62 -28.57
N PHE A 252 -17.03 -6.87 -27.47
CA PHE A 252 -18.10 -6.64 -26.49
C PHE A 252 -18.79 -5.28 -26.64
N GLN A 253 -18.51 -4.51 -27.70
CA GLN A 253 -18.99 -3.13 -27.88
C GLN A 253 -20.51 -2.99 -27.81
N ASP A 254 -21.25 -3.99 -28.31
CA ASP A 254 -22.72 -3.97 -28.43
C ASP A 254 -23.45 -4.65 -27.24
N ILE A 255 -22.69 -5.23 -26.30
CA ILE A 255 -23.25 -5.98 -25.16
C ILE A 255 -23.57 -5.01 -24.03
N VAL A 256 -24.79 -4.48 -23.99
CA VAL A 256 -25.30 -3.64 -22.89
C VAL A 256 -25.43 -4.46 -21.61
N LYS A 257 -24.83 -3.99 -20.51
CA LYS A 257 -24.88 -4.57 -19.17
C LYS A 257 -25.26 -3.51 -18.14
N ILE A 258 -25.58 -3.95 -16.92
CA ILE A 258 -25.80 -3.03 -15.80
C ILE A 258 -24.45 -2.51 -15.30
N GLY A 259 -24.33 -1.19 -15.12
CA GLY A 259 -23.17 -0.61 -14.45
C GLY A 259 -23.18 -0.93 -12.96
N ARG A 260 -22.01 -0.83 -12.32
CA ARG A 260 -21.90 -0.90 -10.86
C ARG A 260 -21.05 0.24 -10.33
N THR A 261 -21.61 1.00 -9.40
CA THR A 261 -20.89 2.06 -8.66
C THR A 261 -21.09 1.79 -7.17
N HIS A 262 -20.03 1.80 -6.37
CA HIS A 262 -20.08 1.36 -4.96
C HIS A 262 -20.60 -0.09 -4.79
N THR A 263 -20.19 -1.00 -5.69
CA THR A 263 -20.69 -2.40 -5.88
C THR A 263 -22.19 -2.58 -6.13
N GLN A 264 -22.95 -1.49 -6.14
CA GLN A 264 -24.39 -1.45 -6.31
C GLN A 264 -24.79 -1.21 -7.76
N ASP A 265 -25.94 -1.76 -8.17
CA ASP A 265 -26.58 -1.57 -9.47
C ASP A 265 -26.58 -0.07 -9.85
N ALA A 266 -26.26 0.24 -11.10
CA ALA A 266 -26.22 1.60 -11.63
C ALA A 266 -26.83 1.70 -13.04
N THR A 267 -26.73 2.85 -13.71
CA THR A 267 -27.15 3.00 -15.11
C THR A 267 -26.39 2.05 -16.05
N PRO A 268 -26.95 1.69 -17.23
CA PRO A 268 -26.28 0.81 -18.17
C PRO A 268 -24.98 1.38 -18.76
N LEU A 269 -24.08 0.49 -19.16
CA LEU A 269 -22.97 0.74 -20.09
C LEU A 269 -22.76 -0.53 -20.93
N THR A 270 -21.98 -0.47 -22.00
CA THR A 270 -21.59 -1.70 -22.71
C THR A 270 -20.37 -2.34 -22.06
N LEU A 271 -20.29 -3.68 -22.15
CA LEU A 271 -19.13 -4.43 -21.68
C LEU A 271 -17.86 -4.02 -22.46
N GLY A 272 -18.00 -3.60 -23.72
CA GLY A 272 -16.93 -2.98 -24.48
C GLY A 272 -16.47 -1.63 -23.92
N GLN A 273 -17.38 -0.75 -23.48
CA GLN A 273 -17.03 0.49 -22.77
C GLN A 273 -16.26 0.18 -21.47
N GLU A 274 -16.67 -0.85 -20.71
CA GLU A 274 -15.97 -1.27 -19.49
C GLU A 274 -14.53 -1.73 -19.79
N PHE A 275 -14.33 -2.59 -20.80
CA PHE A 275 -13.02 -3.06 -21.25
C PHE A 275 -12.15 -1.95 -21.89
N SER A 276 -12.75 -0.90 -22.44
CA SER A 276 -12.02 0.26 -22.96
C SER A 276 -11.27 1.01 -21.84
N GLY A 277 -11.83 1.00 -20.62
CA GLY A 277 -11.18 1.52 -19.42
C GLY A 277 -9.92 0.74 -19.07
N TYR A 278 -10.01 -0.60 -19.05
CA TYR A 278 -8.86 -1.48 -18.79
C TYR A 278 -7.75 -1.27 -19.84
N THR A 279 -8.13 -1.24 -21.12
CA THR A 279 -7.23 -0.98 -22.25
C THR A 279 -6.48 0.34 -22.06
N THR A 280 -7.19 1.41 -21.71
CA THR A 280 -6.62 2.74 -21.46
C THR A 280 -5.66 2.75 -20.27
N GLN A 281 -5.99 2.02 -19.18
CA GLN A 281 -5.09 1.90 -18.02
C GLN A 281 -3.76 1.22 -18.38
N VAL A 282 -3.79 0.13 -19.16
CA VAL A 282 -2.56 -0.56 -19.60
C VAL A 282 -1.75 0.32 -20.57
N LYS A 283 -2.41 1.04 -21.50
CA LYS A 283 -1.76 1.99 -22.39
C LYS A 283 -0.97 3.06 -21.61
N TYR A 284 -1.63 3.74 -20.67
CA TYR A 284 -0.95 4.73 -19.83
C TYR A 284 0.09 4.10 -18.88
N GLY A 285 0.03 2.79 -18.62
CA GLY A 285 1.10 2.05 -17.95
C GLY A 285 2.37 2.02 -18.80
N ILE A 286 2.24 1.58 -20.05
CA ILE A 286 3.32 1.55 -21.06
C ILE A 286 3.92 2.96 -21.22
N ASP A 287 3.09 3.97 -21.45
CA ASP A 287 3.53 5.35 -21.66
C ASP A 287 4.38 5.87 -20.47
N ARG A 288 3.97 5.58 -19.23
CA ARG A 288 4.72 6.00 -18.02
C ARG A 288 6.10 5.36 -17.91
N VAL A 289 6.24 4.08 -18.20
CA VAL A 289 7.55 3.38 -18.15
C VAL A 289 8.46 3.87 -19.28
N LEU A 290 7.92 4.10 -20.48
CA LEU A 290 8.68 4.69 -21.58
C LEU A 290 9.20 6.10 -21.23
N CYS A 291 8.49 6.88 -20.42
CA CYS A 291 8.94 8.18 -19.94
C CYS A 291 10.15 8.12 -18.97
N THR A 292 10.41 7.01 -18.27
CA THR A 292 11.56 6.90 -17.33
C THR A 292 12.84 6.40 -18.00
N LEU A 293 12.72 5.67 -19.11
CA LEU A 293 13.86 5.14 -19.89
C LEU A 293 14.97 6.16 -20.19
N PRO A 294 14.72 7.44 -20.57
CA PRO A 294 15.77 8.43 -20.82
C PRO A 294 16.75 8.65 -19.65
N ARG A 295 16.31 8.45 -18.41
CA ARG A 295 17.17 8.55 -17.21
C ARG A 295 17.85 7.22 -16.86
N LEU A 296 17.21 6.09 -17.14
CA LEU A 296 17.86 4.77 -17.06
C LEU A 296 18.98 4.62 -18.12
N TYR A 297 18.86 5.27 -19.28
CA TYR A 297 19.90 5.27 -20.31
C TYR A 297 21.15 6.09 -19.95
N GLN A 298 21.11 6.90 -18.90
CA GLN A 298 22.29 7.62 -18.40
C GLN A 298 23.18 6.70 -17.55
N LEU A 299 24.44 6.54 -17.94
CA LEU A 299 25.38 5.61 -17.29
C LEU A 299 26.42 6.36 -16.43
N ALA A 300 26.63 5.85 -15.21
CA ALA A 300 27.62 6.37 -14.26
C ALA A 300 29.08 6.17 -14.69
N GLN A 301 29.34 5.25 -15.64
CA GLN A 301 30.68 4.86 -16.06
C GLN A 301 31.58 6.04 -16.43
N GLY A 302 32.78 6.05 -15.86
CA GLY A 302 33.73 7.15 -15.94
C GLY A 302 33.66 8.13 -14.77
N GLY A 303 32.69 8.00 -13.85
CA GLY A 303 32.68 8.71 -12.57
C GLY A 303 33.76 8.23 -11.59
N THR A 304 34.24 6.99 -11.76
CA THR A 304 35.26 6.31 -10.93
C THR A 304 34.91 6.22 -9.45
N ALA A 305 35.74 6.72 -8.53
CA ALA A 305 35.55 6.51 -7.09
C ALA A 305 34.42 7.34 -6.49
N VAL A 306 34.35 8.63 -6.86
CA VAL A 306 33.52 9.67 -6.20
C VAL A 306 32.87 10.65 -7.19
N GLY A 307 32.89 10.34 -8.49
CA GLY A 307 32.26 11.17 -9.55
C GLY A 307 33.24 12.04 -10.34
N THR A 308 34.48 12.22 -9.87
CA THR A 308 35.48 13.10 -10.51
C THR A 308 36.16 12.54 -11.75
N GLY A 309 36.04 11.24 -12.02
CA GLY A 309 36.78 10.56 -13.11
C GLY A 309 38.28 10.39 -12.87
N LEU A 310 38.76 10.55 -11.63
CA LEU A 310 40.16 10.31 -11.27
C LEU A 310 40.60 8.88 -11.67
N ASN A 311 41.77 8.76 -12.29
CA ASN A 311 42.35 7.52 -12.82
C ASN A 311 41.60 6.86 -14.02
N THR A 312 40.59 7.49 -14.61
CA THR A 312 40.12 7.12 -15.96
C THR A 312 40.80 7.96 -17.06
N LYS A 313 40.34 7.83 -18.32
CA LYS A 313 40.82 8.63 -19.46
C LYS A 313 39.75 9.60 -19.93
N LYS A 314 40.14 10.82 -20.31
CA LYS A 314 39.23 11.83 -20.85
C LYS A 314 38.54 11.28 -22.11
N GLY A 315 37.20 11.26 -22.11
CA GLY A 315 36.39 10.68 -23.20
C GLY A 315 36.26 9.15 -23.17
N PHE A 316 36.74 8.47 -22.12
CA PHE A 316 36.41 7.05 -21.88
C PHE A 316 34.91 6.87 -21.66
N ASP A 317 34.31 7.75 -20.85
CA ASP A 317 32.90 7.81 -20.47
C ASP A 317 31.93 7.95 -21.64
N ILE A 318 32.27 8.78 -22.64
CA ILE A 318 31.49 8.93 -23.88
C ILE A 318 31.63 7.67 -24.76
N LYS A 319 32.87 7.19 -24.97
CA LYS A 319 33.13 6.02 -25.83
C LYS A 319 32.53 4.74 -25.27
N ILE A 320 32.59 4.52 -23.95
CA ILE A 320 32.03 3.33 -23.31
C ILE A 320 30.50 3.31 -23.39
N ALA A 321 29.83 4.45 -23.17
CA ALA A 321 28.39 4.55 -23.36
C ALA A 321 27.99 4.28 -24.82
N ALA A 322 28.73 4.85 -25.80
CA ALA A 322 28.49 4.60 -27.21
C ALA A 322 28.69 3.11 -27.61
N ALA A 323 29.72 2.45 -27.07
CA ALA A 323 29.97 1.03 -27.29
C ALA A 323 28.86 0.14 -26.68
N ILE A 324 28.36 0.49 -25.49
CA ILE A 324 27.23 -0.21 -24.86
C ILE A 324 25.94 0.02 -25.65
N ALA A 325 25.71 1.22 -26.19
CA ALA A 325 24.58 1.51 -27.07
C ALA A 325 24.65 0.73 -28.38
N GLU A 326 25.84 0.62 -28.98
CA GLU A 326 26.10 -0.19 -30.17
C GLU A 326 25.85 -1.69 -29.90
N GLU A 327 26.28 -2.21 -28.76
CA GLU A 327 26.11 -3.62 -28.37
C GLU A 327 24.64 -3.96 -28.10
N THR A 328 23.95 -3.15 -27.29
CA THR A 328 22.57 -3.42 -26.82
C THR A 328 21.48 -2.96 -27.79
N LYS A 329 21.82 -2.11 -28.78
CA LYS A 329 20.88 -1.38 -29.65
C LYS A 329 19.90 -0.46 -28.90
N LEU A 330 20.25 -0.08 -27.66
CA LEU A 330 19.50 0.88 -26.85
C LEU A 330 20.29 2.21 -26.74
N PRO A 331 19.64 3.37 -26.64
CA PRO A 331 20.30 4.68 -26.72
C PRO A 331 20.98 5.10 -25.40
N PHE A 332 21.89 4.26 -24.89
CA PHE A 332 22.71 4.57 -23.71
C PHE A 332 23.63 5.76 -23.97
N VAL A 333 23.74 6.62 -22.97
CA VAL A 333 24.59 7.82 -22.96
C VAL A 333 25.33 7.92 -21.64
N THR A 334 26.41 8.70 -21.59
CA THR A 334 27.06 8.98 -20.31
C THR A 334 26.21 9.93 -19.47
N ALA A 335 26.15 9.75 -18.15
CA ALA A 335 25.33 10.60 -17.29
C ALA A 335 25.87 12.04 -17.23
N GLU A 336 24.97 13.02 -17.27
CA GLU A 336 25.30 14.45 -17.26
C GLU A 336 26.05 14.86 -15.98
N ASN A 337 25.69 14.25 -14.84
CA ASN A 337 26.33 14.47 -13.55
C ASN A 337 26.74 13.12 -12.92
N LYS A 338 28.05 12.90 -12.77
CA LYS A 338 28.60 11.67 -12.19
C LYS A 338 28.55 11.61 -10.66
N PHE A 339 28.30 12.73 -9.97
CA PHE A 339 28.10 12.72 -8.52
C PHE A 339 26.69 12.21 -8.19
N GLU A 340 25.66 12.70 -8.89
CA GLU A 340 24.29 12.21 -8.75
C GLU A 340 24.18 10.72 -9.06
N ALA A 341 24.71 10.26 -10.21
CA ALA A 341 24.66 8.87 -10.64
C ALA A 341 25.43 7.86 -9.73
N LEU A 342 26.16 8.35 -8.72
CA LEU A 342 26.83 7.55 -7.69
C LEU A 342 26.16 7.70 -6.31
N ALA A 343 25.85 8.94 -5.91
CA ALA A 343 25.29 9.31 -4.62
C ALA A 343 23.79 9.00 -4.48
N ALA A 344 23.06 8.93 -5.59
CA ALA A 344 21.61 8.69 -5.66
C ALA A 344 21.28 7.55 -6.64
N HIS A 345 19.99 7.19 -6.70
CA HIS A 345 19.44 6.19 -7.62
C HIS A 345 18.02 6.57 -8.06
N ASP A 346 17.79 7.86 -8.32
CA ASP A 346 16.46 8.43 -8.49
C ASP A 346 15.77 7.88 -9.75
N ALA A 347 16.50 7.55 -10.81
CA ALA A 347 15.99 6.86 -11.99
C ALA A 347 15.37 5.48 -11.67
N PHE A 348 15.87 4.78 -10.64
CA PHE A 348 15.31 3.51 -10.15
C PHE A 348 14.06 3.75 -9.29
N VAL A 349 14.06 4.77 -8.43
CA VAL A 349 12.90 5.15 -7.61
C VAL A 349 11.73 5.61 -8.51
N GLU A 350 12.01 6.43 -9.51
CA GLU A 350 11.04 6.90 -10.50
C GLU A 350 10.45 5.75 -11.32
N THR A 351 11.31 4.89 -11.89
CA THR A 351 10.86 3.72 -12.65
C THR A 351 10.02 2.79 -11.77
N SER A 352 10.44 2.58 -10.53
CA SER A 352 9.68 1.82 -9.52
C SER A 352 8.29 2.44 -9.26
N GLY A 353 8.19 3.78 -9.19
CA GLY A 353 6.91 4.49 -9.09
C GLY A 353 6.00 4.30 -10.31
N ALA A 354 6.57 4.22 -11.52
CA ALA A 354 5.82 3.86 -12.73
C ALA A 354 5.31 2.40 -12.66
N LEU A 355 6.14 1.44 -12.21
CA LEU A 355 5.73 0.05 -12.01
C LEU A 355 4.66 -0.10 -10.92
N ASN A 356 4.76 0.65 -9.82
CA ASN A 356 3.74 0.72 -8.78
C ASN A 356 2.39 1.22 -9.33
N THR A 357 2.42 2.20 -10.24
CA THR A 357 1.22 2.70 -10.93
C THR A 357 0.61 1.67 -11.90
N ILE A 358 1.45 0.81 -12.52
CA ILE A 358 0.98 -0.34 -13.30
C ILE A 358 0.35 -1.39 -12.37
N ALA A 359 0.99 -1.71 -11.23
CA ALA A 359 0.50 -2.67 -10.27
C ALA A 359 -0.88 -2.30 -9.69
N THR A 360 -1.13 -1.02 -9.35
CA THR A 360 -2.47 -0.58 -8.92
C THR A 360 -3.52 -0.72 -10.04
N SER A 361 -3.13 -0.47 -11.29
CA SER A 361 -4.00 -0.62 -12.46
C SER A 361 -4.35 -2.09 -12.76
N LEU A 362 -3.36 -2.98 -12.79
CA LEU A 362 -3.54 -4.41 -13.03
C LEU A 362 -4.27 -5.09 -11.86
N MET A 363 -4.01 -4.68 -10.61
CA MET A 363 -4.77 -5.09 -9.42
C MET A 363 -6.26 -4.82 -9.60
N LYS A 364 -6.64 -3.63 -10.11
CA LYS A 364 -8.04 -3.29 -10.41
C LYS A 364 -8.61 -4.19 -11.50
N ILE A 365 -7.94 -4.28 -12.65
CA ILE A 365 -8.41 -5.06 -13.82
C ILE A 365 -8.64 -6.54 -13.46
N ALA A 366 -7.69 -7.16 -12.74
CA ALA A 366 -7.81 -8.54 -12.27
C ALA A 366 -8.96 -8.74 -11.28
N ASN A 367 -9.18 -7.78 -10.36
CA ASN A 367 -10.30 -7.84 -9.42
C ASN A 367 -11.66 -7.71 -10.11
N ASP A 368 -11.82 -6.79 -11.06
CA ASP A 368 -13.07 -6.65 -11.81
C ASP A 368 -13.36 -7.92 -12.61
N ILE A 369 -12.38 -8.47 -13.33
CA ILE A 369 -12.56 -9.71 -14.11
C ILE A 369 -12.90 -10.89 -13.18
N ARG A 370 -12.28 -11.02 -11.99
CA ARG A 370 -12.66 -12.06 -11.01
C ARG A 370 -14.09 -11.88 -10.52
N LEU A 371 -14.53 -10.64 -10.23
CA LEU A 371 -15.87 -10.37 -9.72
C LEU A 371 -16.93 -10.61 -10.80
N LEU A 372 -16.70 -10.17 -12.03
CA LEU A 372 -17.60 -10.41 -13.16
C LEU A 372 -17.71 -11.90 -13.52
N GLY A 373 -16.63 -12.67 -13.33
CA GLY A 373 -16.58 -14.12 -13.47
C GLY A 373 -17.03 -14.94 -12.24
N SER A 374 -17.53 -14.31 -11.17
CA SER A 374 -17.99 -15.02 -9.97
C SER A 374 -19.29 -15.79 -10.21
N GLY A 375 -19.35 -17.07 -9.84
CA GLY A 375 -20.52 -17.92 -10.05
C GLY A 375 -20.31 -19.40 -9.66
N PRO A 376 -20.82 -20.37 -10.42
CA PRO A 376 -21.58 -20.21 -11.67
C PRO A 376 -23.00 -19.67 -11.45
N ARG A 377 -23.57 -19.75 -10.23
CA ARG A 377 -24.96 -19.31 -9.97
C ARG A 377 -25.07 -18.23 -8.90
N CYS A 378 -24.26 -18.30 -7.84
CA CYS A 378 -24.41 -17.43 -6.66
C CYS A 378 -23.38 -16.28 -6.61
N GLY A 379 -22.93 -15.83 -7.79
CA GLY A 379 -22.15 -14.61 -8.02
C GLY A 379 -22.77 -13.69 -9.08
N LEU A 380 -21.97 -12.84 -9.72
CA LEU A 380 -22.43 -11.97 -10.82
C LEU A 380 -22.72 -12.78 -12.08
N GLY A 381 -21.76 -13.61 -12.51
CA GLY A 381 -21.86 -14.51 -13.66
C GLY A 381 -21.94 -13.82 -15.02
N GLU A 382 -21.43 -12.59 -15.16
CA GLU A 382 -21.45 -11.83 -16.42
C GLU A 382 -20.38 -12.30 -17.41
N LEU A 383 -19.26 -12.82 -16.91
CA LEU A 383 -18.18 -13.40 -17.73
C LEU A 383 -18.03 -14.89 -17.45
N SER A 384 -17.72 -15.65 -18.51
CA SER A 384 -17.17 -17.00 -18.44
C SER A 384 -15.67 -16.92 -18.69
N LEU A 385 -14.88 -17.43 -17.75
CA LEU A 385 -13.41 -17.45 -17.82
C LEU A 385 -12.92 -18.83 -18.28
N PRO A 386 -11.74 -18.95 -18.93
CA PRO A 386 -11.19 -20.24 -19.36
C PRO A 386 -10.97 -21.23 -18.22
N GLU A 387 -11.34 -22.50 -18.44
CA GLU A 387 -11.11 -23.60 -17.50
C GLU A 387 -9.71 -24.21 -17.73
N ASN A 388 -8.68 -23.64 -17.10
CA ASN A 388 -7.31 -24.14 -17.23
C ASN A 388 -6.99 -25.30 -16.27
N GLU A 389 -7.57 -25.28 -15.07
CA GLU A 389 -7.35 -26.27 -14.01
C GLU A 389 -8.70 -26.70 -13.38
N PRO A 390 -8.86 -27.96 -12.90
CA PRO A 390 -10.01 -28.36 -12.10
C PRO A 390 -10.10 -27.53 -10.79
N GLY A 391 -11.17 -26.74 -10.63
CA GLY A 391 -11.25 -25.74 -9.55
C GLY A 391 -11.43 -26.28 -8.12
N SER A 392 -11.62 -27.59 -7.93
CA SER A 392 -11.59 -28.24 -6.61
C SER A 392 -11.53 -29.77 -6.72
N SER A 393 -10.80 -30.40 -5.81
CA SER A 393 -10.79 -31.86 -5.60
C SER A 393 -12.10 -32.41 -5.05
N ILE A 394 -12.95 -31.59 -4.43
CA ILE A 394 -14.21 -32.04 -3.79
C ILE A 394 -15.47 -31.42 -4.40
N MET A 395 -15.36 -30.29 -5.10
CA MET A 395 -16.49 -29.56 -5.71
C MET A 395 -16.41 -29.60 -7.24
N PRO A 396 -16.97 -30.63 -7.91
CA PRO A 396 -16.84 -30.78 -9.35
C PRO A 396 -17.70 -29.79 -10.14
N GLY A 397 -17.19 -29.31 -11.28
CA GLY A 397 -17.85 -28.29 -12.12
C GLY A 397 -17.58 -26.85 -11.68
N LYS A 398 -16.69 -26.64 -10.70
CA LYS A 398 -16.23 -25.34 -10.22
C LYS A 398 -14.98 -24.86 -10.98
N VAL A 399 -14.91 -23.58 -11.33
CA VAL A 399 -13.79 -22.95 -12.07
C VAL A 399 -13.28 -21.72 -11.32
N ASN A 400 -12.04 -21.75 -10.81
CA ASN A 400 -11.48 -20.63 -10.05
C ASN A 400 -10.78 -19.62 -10.99
N PRO A 401 -10.83 -18.30 -10.71
CA PRO A 401 -10.10 -17.28 -11.47
C PRO A 401 -8.59 -17.24 -11.09
N THR A 402 -7.89 -18.38 -11.22
CA THR A 402 -6.49 -18.58 -10.79
C THR A 402 -5.51 -17.55 -11.35
N GLN A 403 -5.67 -17.17 -12.62
CA GLN A 403 -4.85 -16.14 -13.28
C GLN A 403 -5.08 -14.73 -12.71
N CYS A 404 -6.30 -14.39 -12.27
CA CYS A 404 -6.57 -13.13 -11.56
C CYS A 404 -5.89 -13.14 -10.18
N GLU A 405 -5.90 -14.28 -9.48
CA GLU A 405 -5.27 -14.44 -8.17
C GLU A 405 -3.76 -14.23 -8.26
N ALA A 406 -3.09 -14.95 -9.18
CA ALA A 406 -1.66 -14.79 -9.45
C ALA A 406 -1.27 -13.34 -9.79
N LEU A 407 -2.00 -12.68 -10.69
CA LEU A 407 -1.71 -11.29 -11.05
C LEU A 407 -1.88 -10.34 -9.86
N THR A 408 -2.87 -10.55 -9.00
CA THR A 408 -3.03 -9.71 -7.80
C THR A 408 -1.97 -9.95 -6.72
N MET A 409 -1.46 -11.17 -6.55
CA MET A 409 -0.29 -11.42 -5.69
C MET A 409 0.96 -10.71 -6.21
N VAL A 410 1.21 -10.78 -7.52
CA VAL A 410 2.30 -10.03 -8.19
C VAL A 410 2.17 -8.53 -7.98
N CYS A 411 0.98 -7.96 -8.15
CA CYS A 411 0.76 -6.54 -7.93
C CYS A 411 1.09 -6.11 -6.48
N SER A 412 0.69 -6.91 -5.48
CA SER A 412 1.06 -6.66 -4.08
C SER A 412 2.57 -6.76 -3.83
N GLN A 413 3.26 -7.73 -4.45
CA GLN A 413 4.72 -7.85 -4.33
C GLN A 413 5.45 -6.64 -4.92
N VAL A 414 4.99 -6.12 -6.07
CA VAL A 414 5.55 -4.90 -6.68
C VAL A 414 5.37 -3.68 -5.78
N MET A 415 4.22 -3.54 -5.10
CA MET A 415 4.00 -2.47 -4.13
C MET A 415 4.98 -2.56 -2.95
N GLY A 416 5.26 -3.78 -2.44
CA GLY A 416 6.27 -4.02 -1.41
C GLY A 416 7.70 -3.70 -1.89
N ASN A 417 8.06 -4.19 -3.08
CA ASN A 417 9.35 -3.89 -3.71
C ASN A 417 9.54 -2.38 -3.93
N HIS A 418 8.48 -1.63 -4.24
CA HIS A 418 8.53 -0.17 -4.40
C HIS A 418 8.88 0.56 -3.09
N VAL A 419 8.34 0.12 -1.95
CA VAL A 419 8.73 0.65 -0.64
C VAL A 419 10.21 0.34 -0.35
N ALA A 420 10.67 -0.88 -0.61
CA ALA A 420 12.07 -1.25 -0.43
C ALA A 420 13.02 -0.39 -1.29
N ILE A 421 12.71 -0.19 -2.57
CA ILE A 421 13.47 0.69 -3.48
C ILE A 421 13.46 2.15 -2.99
N THR A 422 12.32 2.64 -2.48
CA THR A 422 12.21 4.01 -1.96
C THR A 422 13.11 4.21 -0.73
N VAL A 423 13.10 3.27 0.22
CA VAL A 423 13.99 3.29 1.40
C VAL A 423 15.46 3.16 0.99
N GLY A 424 15.78 2.27 0.04
CA GLY A 424 17.15 2.16 -0.47
C GLY A 424 17.63 3.44 -1.14
N GLY A 425 16.77 4.07 -1.96
CA GLY A 425 17.07 5.31 -2.66
C GLY A 425 17.31 6.49 -1.72
N SER A 426 16.50 6.64 -0.67
CA SER A 426 16.62 7.74 0.29
C SER A 426 17.86 7.68 1.19
N ASN A 427 18.54 6.54 1.28
CA ASN A 427 19.69 6.33 2.17
C ASN A 427 21.05 6.45 1.44
N GLY A 428 21.16 7.45 0.54
CA GLY A 428 22.44 7.88 -0.02
C GLY A 428 23.27 8.67 0.98
N HIS A 429 24.58 8.42 1.06
CA HIS A 429 25.47 9.10 1.99
C HIS A 429 26.67 9.70 1.25
N PHE A 430 26.78 11.05 1.30
CA PHE A 430 27.82 11.82 0.62
C PHE A 430 27.95 11.41 -0.87
N GLU A 431 29.11 10.94 -1.32
CA GLU A 431 29.38 10.63 -2.73
C GLU A 431 28.85 9.25 -3.19
N LEU A 432 28.22 8.43 -2.33
CA LEU A 432 27.80 7.08 -2.71
C LEU A 432 26.53 6.56 -1.99
N ASN A 433 25.51 6.16 -2.76
CA ASN A 433 24.44 5.31 -2.26
C ASN A 433 24.93 3.85 -2.15
N VAL A 434 24.82 3.26 -0.96
CA VAL A 434 25.28 1.89 -0.65
C VAL A 434 24.14 0.89 -0.43
N PHE A 435 23.02 1.07 -1.15
CA PHE A 435 21.91 0.12 -1.20
C PHE A 435 21.74 -0.50 -2.61
N LYS A 436 22.75 -0.33 -3.49
CA LYS A 436 22.64 -0.61 -4.94
C LYS A 436 22.17 -2.03 -5.28
N PRO A 437 22.71 -3.12 -4.69
CA PRO A 437 22.29 -4.48 -5.00
C PRO A 437 20.82 -4.74 -4.66
N MET A 438 20.33 -4.25 -3.51
CA MET A 438 18.94 -4.43 -3.08
C MET A 438 17.97 -3.66 -3.99
N ILE A 439 18.30 -2.40 -4.31
CA ILE A 439 17.53 -1.57 -5.26
C ILE A 439 17.43 -2.26 -6.63
N ALA A 440 18.56 -2.76 -7.15
CA ALA A 440 18.62 -3.44 -8.44
C ALA A 440 17.80 -4.75 -8.44
N ASN A 441 17.95 -5.58 -7.40
CA ASN A 441 17.20 -6.82 -7.25
C ASN A 441 15.67 -6.57 -7.20
N ALA A 442 15.23 -5.64 -6.35
CA ALA A 442 13.83 -5.32 -6.19
C ALA A 442 13.20 -4.75 -7.48
N LEU A 443 13.94 -3.96 -8.28
CA LEU A 443 13.42 -3.46 -9.55
C LEU A 443 13.34 -4.58 -10.59
N LEU A 444 14.41 -5.36 -10.78
CA LEU A 444 14.43 -6.47 -11.75
C LEU A 444 13.38 -7.54 -11.43
N HIS A 445 13.19 -7.88 -10.15
CA HIS A 445 12.13 -8.76 -9.70
C HIS A 445 10.74 -8.20 -10.06
N SER A 446 10.52 -6.90 -9.88
CA SER A 446 9.25 -6.24 -10.24
C SER A 446 9.01 -6.21 -11.75
N LEU A 447 10.04 -5.92 -12.55
CA LEU A 447 9.99 -5.95 -14.02
C LEU A 447 9.62 -7.34 -14.52
N ARG A 448 10.31 -8.37 -14.01
CA ARG A 448 10.10 -9.77 -14.41
C ARG A 448 8.71 -10.28 -14.03
N LEU A 449 8.29 -10.07 -12.78
CA LEU A 449 6.96 -10.49 -12.33
C LEU A 449 5.83 -9.82 -13.13
N LEU A 450 5.90 -8.50 -13.37
CA LEU A 450 4.89 -7.81 -14.17
C LEU A 450 4.88 -8.27 -15.62
N GLY A 451 6.05 -8.51 -16.22
CA GLY A 451 6.18 -9.04 -17.57
C GLY A 451 5.54 -10.43 -17.71
N ASP A 452 5.92 -11.38 -16.86
CA ASP A 452 5.44 -12.77 -16.91
C ASP A 452 3.95 -12.87 -16.54
N ALA A 453 3.52 -12.16 -15.49
CA ALA A 453 2.12 -12.17 -15.07
C ALA A 453 1.20 -11.52 -16.11
N SER A 454 1.64 -10.46 -16.79
CA SER A 454 0.86 -9.86 -17.89
C SER A 454 0.71 -10.82 -19.08
N ALA A 455 1.77 -11.55 -19.44
CA ALA A 455 1.72 -12.56 -20.50
C ALA A 455 0.85 -13.77 -20.13
N SER A 456 0.96 -14.30 -18.90
CA SER A 456 0.12 -15.40 -18.43
C SER A 456 -1.35 -15.00 -18.34
N PHE A 457 -1.63 -13.80 -17.80
CA PHE A 457 -3.00 -13.29 -17.69
C PHE A 457 -3.63 -13.03 -19.06
N GLU A 458 -2.88 -12.51 -20.03
CA GLU A 458 -3.34 -12.38 -21.41
C GLU A 458 -3.70 -13.75 -22.01
N LYS A 459 -2.72 -14.66 -22.03
CA LYS A 459 -2.81 -15.96 -22.73
C LYS A 459 -3.87 -16.88 -22.11
N ASN A 460 -3.85 -17.02 -20.78
CA ASN A 460 -4.59 -18.04 -20.04
C ASN A 460 -5.89 -17.49 -19.42
N CYS A 461 -6.20 -16.20 -19.56
CA CYS A 461 -7.46 -15.61 -19.11
C CYS A 461 -8.07 -14.69 -20.17
N VAL A 462 -7.51 -13.49 -20.38
CA VAL A 462 -8.16 -12.40 -21.14
C VAL A 462 -8.56 -12.82 -22.56
N ARG A 463 -7.67 -13.54 -23.26
CA ARG A 463 -7.90 -14.02 -24.63
C ARG A 463 -9.16 -14.88 -24.75
N GLY A 464 -9.42 -15.73 -23.75
CA GLY A 464 -10.52 -16.68 -23.74
C GLY A 464 -11.78 -16.22 -23.01
N ILE A 465 -11.83 -14.97 -22.50
CA ILE A 465 -13.04 -14.43 -21.85
C ILE A 465 -14.22 -14.46 -22.83
N GLN A 466 -15.36 -14.97 -22.36
CA GLN A 466 -16.65 -14.90 -23.06
C GLN A 466 -17.69 -14.17 -22.20
N ALA A 467 -18.62 -13.46 -22.84
CA ALA A 467 -19.72 -12.78 -22.16
C ALA A 467 -20.94 -13.71 -22.02
N ASN A 468 -21.46 -13.89 -20.81
CA ASN A 468 -22.70 -14.62 -20.57
C ASN A 468 -23.91 -13.73 -20.91
N LYS A 469 -24.24 -13.67 -22.21
CA LYS A 469 -25.27 -12.76 -22.76
C LYS A 469 -26.64 -12.97 -22.11
N GLU A 470 -27.01 -14.22 -21.78
CA GLU A 470 -28.28 -14.53 -21.13
C GLU A 470 -28.33 -13.97 -19.70
N ARG A 471 -27.29 -14.22 -18.89
CA ARG A 471 -27.18 -13.66 -17.53
C ARG A 471 -27.16 -12.14 -17.56
N ILE A 472 -26.38 -11.53 -18.45
CA ILE A 472 -26.30 -10.07 -18.63
C ILE A 472 -27.69 -9.49 -18.97
N SER A 473 -28.39 -10.06 -19.96
CA SER A 473 -29.73 -9.60 -20.37
C SER A 473 -30.74 -9.73 -19.24
N LYS A 474 -30.71 -10.83 -18.49
CA LYS A 474 -31.58 -11.05 -17.32
C LYS A 474 -31.33 -10.00 -16.24
N LEU A 475 -30.07 -9.78 -15.85
CA LEU A 475 -29.71 -8.76 -14.85
C LEU A 475 -30.10 -7.35 -15.29
N LEU A 476 -29.95 -7.03 -16.58
CA LEU A 476 -30.34 -5.74 -17.14
C LEU A 476 -31.86 -5.50 -17.03
N GLN A 477 -32.68 -6.51 -17.35
CA GLN A 477 -34.15 -6.43 -17.29
C GLN A 477 -34.70 -6.46 -15.86
N GLU A 478 -34.06 -7.20 -14.93
CA GLU A 478 -34.44 -7.25 -13.51
C GLU A 478 -34.06 -5.98 -12.73
N SER A 479 -33.15 -5.15 -13.28
CA SER A 479 -32.59 -3.98 -12.60
C SER A 479 -33.59 -2.83 -12.43
N LEU A 480 -33.57 -2.25 -11.23
CA LEU A 480 -34.37 -1.07 -10.89
C LEU A 480 -33.79 0.23 -11.44
N MET A 481 -32.55 0.23 -11.95
CA MET A 481 -31.85 1.46 -12.36
C MET A 481 -32.22 1.95 -13.76
N LEU A 482 -32.94 1.14 -14.56
CA LEU A 482 -33.50 1.61 -15.82
C LEU A 482 -34.56 2.72 -15.65
N VAL A 483 -35.12 2.85 -14.43
CA VAL A 483 -36.08 3.88 -14.04
C VAL A 483 -35.58 5.31 -14.27
N THR A 484 -34.25 5.50 -14.29
CA THR A 484 -33.57 6.78 -14.54
C THR A 484 -33.99 7.44 -15.85
N SER A 485 -34.33 6.64 -16.87
CA SER A 485 -34.86 7.10 -18.17
C SER A 485 -36.23 7.78 -18.08
N LEU A 486 -37.00 7.51 -17.02
CA LEU A 486 -38.34 8.07 -16.83
C LEU A 486 -38.31 9.49 -16.26
N ASN A 487 -37.23 9.87 -15.55
CA ASN A 487 -37.11 11.16 -14.86
C ASN A 487 -37.49 12.39 -15.73
N PRO A 488 -37.10 12.49 -17.02
CA PRO A 488 -37.46 13.63 -17.88
C PRO A 488 -38.95 13.70 -18.26
N LYS A 489 -39.69 12.58 -18.14
CA LYS A 489 -41.11 12.48 -18.49
C LYS A 489 -42.02 12.60 -17.26
N ILE A 490 -41.71 11.90 -16.17
CA ILE A 490 -42.57 11.82 -14.97
C ILE A 490 -42.04 12.57 -13.75
N GLY A 491 -40.82 13.12 -13.82
CA GLY A 491 -40.15 13.75 -12.68
C GLY A 491 -39.50 12.74 -11.73
N TYR A 492 -38.54 13.22 -10.93
CA TYR A 492 -37.75 12.37 -10.02
C TYR A 492 -38.60 11.63 -8.99
N ASP A 493 -39.56 12.32 -8.35
CA ASP A 493 -40.35 11.73 -7.25
C ASP A 493 -41.23 10.56 -7.71
N ASN A 494 -41.82 10.65 -8.90
CA ASN A 494 -42.62 9.57 -9.48
C ASN A 494 -41.73 8.40 -9.91
N ALA A 495 -40.57 8.66 -10.53
CA ALA A 495 -39.59 7.62 -10.83
C ALA A 495 -39.08 6.92 -9.54
N ALA A 496 -38.90 7.69 -8.47
CA ALA A 496 -38.55 7.15 -7.14
C ALA A 496 -39.66 6.31 -6.52
N ALA A 497 -40.93 6.71 -6.68
CA ALA A 497 -42.08 5.91 -6.26
C ALA A 497 -42.16 4.58 -7.03
N VAL A 498 -41.94 4.59 -8.35
CA VAL A 498 -41.87 3.38 -9.18
C VAL A 498 -40.77 2.43 -8.71
N ALA A 499 -39.54 2.92 -8.53
CA ALA A 499 -38.42 2.09 -8.06
C ALA A 499 -38.67 1.53 -6.64
N LYS A 500 -39.18 2.34 -5.71
CA LYS A 500 -39.51 1.88 -4.35
C LYS A 500 -40.63 0.83 -4.34
N LYS A 501 -41.67 1.00 -5.17
CA LYS A 501 -42.76 0.03 -5.30
C LYS A 501 -42.28 -1.28 -5.93
N ALA A 502 -41.54 -1.21 -7.03
CA ALA A 502 -40.93 -2.37 -7.68
C ALA A 502 -40.02 -3.14 -6.72
N HIS A 503 -39.18 -2.44 -5.94
CA HIS A 503 -38.34 -3.08 -4.93
C HIS A 503 -39.16 -3.79 -3.86
N LYS A 504 -40.13 -3.09 -3.24
CA LYS A 504 -40.93 -3.59 -2.12
C LYS A 504 -41.88 -4.73 -2.51
N GLU A 505 -42.43 -4.72 -3.72
CA GLU A 505 -43.37 -5.75 -4.22
C GLU A 505 -42.69 -6.89 -4.98
N GLY A 506 -41.36 -6.85 -5.19
CA GLY A 506 -40.66 -7.85 -6.01
C GLY A 506 -40.93 -7.76 -7.52
N THR A 507 -41.70 -6.77 -7.97
CA THR A 507 -42.15 -6.60 -9.38
C THR A 507 -41.11 -5.93 -10.28
N THR A 508 -41.38 -5.92 -11.58
CA THR A 508 -40.64 -5.14 -12.58
C THR A 508 -40.98 -3.65 -12.52
N LEU A 509 -40.11 -2.81 -13.07
CA LEU A 509 -40.37 -1.37 -13.20
C LEU A 509 -41.62 -1.07 -14.04
N LYS A 510 -41.89 -1.87 -15.08
CA LYS A 510 -43.05 -1.71 -15.97
C LYS A 510 -44.36 -1.94 -15.23
N GLU A 511 -44.45 -3.06 -14.51
CA GLU A 511 -45.62 -3.38 -13.66
C GLU A 511 -45.83 -2.33 -12.57
N ALA A 512 -44.75 -1.88 -11.92
CA ALA A 512 -44.84 -0.86 -10.87
C ALA A 512 -45.30 0.50 -11.42
N ALA A 513 -44.84 0.91 -12.60
CA ALA A 513 -45.28 2.15 -13.27
C ALA A 513 -46.75 2.10 -13.68
N LEU A 514 -47.19 0.98 -14.28
CA LEU A 514 -48.59 0.73 -14.62
C LEU A 514 -49.48 0.73 -13.37
N LYS A 515 -49.11 0.00 -12.32
CA LYS A 515 -49.82 -0.03 -11.02
C LYS A 515 -49.82 1.31 -10.26
N LEU A 516 -49.04 2.30 -10.69
CA LEU A 516 -49.03 3.66 -10.12
C LEU A 516 -49.77 4.67 -11.02
N GLY A 517 -50.20 4.27 -12.22
CA GLY A 517 -50.90 5.14 -13.16
C GLY A 517 -50.02 6.27 -13.73
N VAL A 518 -48.69 6.17 -13.62
CA VAL A 518 -47.76 7.24 -14.04
C VAL A 518 -47.32 7.15 -15.50
N LEU A 519 -47.48 5.98 -16.13
CA LEU A 519 -47.15 5.71 -17.54
C LEU A 519 -48.05 4.61 -18.10
N THR A 520 -48.26 4.65 -19.42
CA THR A 520 -48.80 3.50 -20.20
C THR A 520 -47.72 2.47 -20.54
N SER A 521 -48.12 1.31 -21.06
CA SER A 521 -47.19 0.23 -21.44
C SER A 521 -46.30 0.67 -22.61
N GLU A 522 -46.90 1.32 -23.59
CA GLU A 522 -46.30 1.80 -24.83
C GLU A 522 -45.33 2.97 -24.56
N GLU A 523 -45.68 3.88 -23.66
CA GLU A 523 -44.75 4.92 -23.20
C GLU A 523 -43.54 4.33 -22.46
N PHE A 524 -43.75 3.31 -21.61
CA PHE A 524 -42.65 2.64 -20.92
C PHE A 524 -41.68 1.99 -21.93
N ASP A 525 -42.20 1.21 -22.88
CA ASP A 525 -41.38 0.53 -23.88
C ASP A 525 -40.64 1.50 -24.83
N THR A 526 -41.20 2.69 -25.05
CA THR A 526 -40.57 3.74 -25.87
C THR A 526 -39.46 4.49 -25.12
N LEU A 527 -39.61 4.68 -23.80
CA LEU A 527 -38.67 5.45 -22.97
C LEU A 527 -37.53 4.58 -22.41
N VAL A 528 -37.82 3.34 -22.04
CA VAL A 528 -36.87 2.46 -21.34
C VAL A 528 -36.15 1.55 -22.34
N VAL A 529 -35.29 2.15 -23.16
CA VAL A 529 -34.49 1.45 -24.19
C VAL A 529 -33.00 1.46 -23.79
N PRO A 530 -32.45 0.39 -23.18
CA PRO A 530 -31.09 0.39 -22.63
C PRO A 530 -29.98 0.78 -23.64
N GLN A 531 -30.14 0.41 -24.91
CA GLN A 531 -29.22 0.76 -26.00
C GLN A 531 -29.15 2.27 -26.28
N LYS A 532 -30.13 3.06 -25.81
CA LYS A 532 -30.15 4.53 -25.88
C LYS A 532 -29.69 5.19 -24.57
N MET A 533 -29.33 4.40 -23.55
CA MET A 533 -28.92 4.88 -22.21
C MET A 533 -27.40 4.80 -21.96
N ILE A 534 -26.62 4.46 -22.98
CA ILE A 534 -25.15 4.21 -22.91
C ILE A 534 -24.29 5.41 -23.41
N GLY A 535 -24.90 6.58 -23.58
CA GLY A 535 -24.24 7.80 -24.06
C GLY A 535 -25.16 9.03 -23.97
N PRO A 536 -24.64 10.24 -24.23
CA PRO A 536 -25.46 11.45 -24.33
C PRO A 536 -26.40 11.35 -25.55
N SER A 537 -27.56 12.00 -25.48
CA SER A 537 -28.54 12.06 -26.57
C SER A 537 -28.48 13.41 -27.31
N ASP A 538 -28.55 13.38 -28.64
CA ASP A 538 -28.59 14.58 -29.51
C ASP A 538 -29.96 15.31 -29.49
N VAL A 539 -30.81 15.01 -28.50
CA VAL A 539 -32.16 15.55 -28.43
C VAL A 539 -32.13 16.94 -27.80
N GLU A 540 -32.35 17.99 -28.59
CA GLU A 540 -32.69 19.31 -28.06
C GLU A 540 -33.93 19.19 -27.16
N PHE A 541 -33.72 19.24 -25.84
CA PHE A 541 -34.82 19.43 -24.89
C PHE A 541 -35.43 20.82 -25.15
N LYS A 542 -36.53 20.86 -25.90
CA LYS A 542 -37.46 21.98 -25.93
C LYS A 542 -38.13 22.09 -24.56
N ALA A 543 -37.43 22.70 -23.61
CA ALA A 543 -38.06 23.24 -22.41
C ALA A 543 -39.25 24.10 -22.85
N ALA A 544 -40.38 23.97 -22.14
CA ALA A 544 -41.61 24.70 -22.43
C ALA A 544 -41.51 26.17 -21.96
N THR A 545 -40.53 26.90 -22.50
CA THR A 545 -40.34 28.35 -22.32
C THR A 545 -40.18 28.98 -23.70
N LYS A 546 -40.89 30.09 -23.93
CA LYS A 546 -40.93 30.77 -25.24
C LYS A 546 -39.53 31.19 -25.68
N ARG A 547 -38.97 30.54 -26.70
CA ARG A 547 -37.68 30.94 -27.31
C ARG A 547 -37.77 32.33 -27.93
N THR A 548 -36.77 33.16 -27.65
CA THR A 548 -36.19 34.07 -28.66
C THR A 548 -34.82 33.50 -29.05
N PRO A 549 -34.42 33.54 -30.34
CA PRO A 549 -33.27 32.77 -30.81
C PRO A 549 -31.94 33.51 -30.63
N ALA A 550 -30.95 32.80 -30.10
CA ALA A 550 -29.55 33.23 -30.09
C ALA A 550 -28.70 32.29 -30.96
N ASN A 551 -28.74 32.50 -32.27
CA ASN A 551 -27.84 31.85 -33.23
C ASN A 551 -26.61 32.75 -33.44
N GLN A 552 -25.48 32.37 -32.85
CA GLN A 552 -24.10 32.67 -33.29
C GLN A 552 -23.13 32.13 -32.22
N TYR A 553 -22.09 31.41 -32.67
CA TYR A 553 -20.84 31.01 -31.97
C TYR A 553 -20.37 29.55 -32.22
N THR A 554 -20.75 28.95 -33.36
CA THR A 554 -20.22 27.63 -33.80
C THR A 554 -18.95 27.71 -34.67
N SER A 555 -18.42 28.92 -34.94
CA SER A 555 -17.32 29.12 -35.91
C SER A 555 -15.91 29.06 -35.33
N CYS A 556 -15.70 29.38 -34.05
CA CYS A 556 -14.34 29.54 -33.50
C CYS A 556 -13.70 28.22 -33.01
N TYR A 557 -14.50 27.19 -32.72
CA TYR A 557 -13.98 25.94 -32.14
C TYR A 557 -13.28 25.03 -33.18
N ASN A 558 -13.74 25.05 -34.43
CA ASN A 558 -13.23 24.17 -35.49
C ASN A 558 -11.90 24.64 -36.11
N GLN A 559 -11.52 25.92 -35.98
CA GLN A 559 -10.22 26.40 -36.48
C GLN A 559 -9.05 25.95 -35.62
N ILE A 560 -9.21 25.89 -34.29
CA ILE A 560 -8.13 25.56 -33.34
C ILE A 560 -7.67 24.10 -33.47
N ILE A 561 -8.57 23.18 -33.81
CA ILE A 561 -8.24 21.75 -33.97
C ILE A 561 -7.44 21.48 -35.26
N SER A 562 -7.52 22.34 -36.28
CA SER A 562 -6.75 22.15 -37.54
C SER A 562 -5.25 22.40 -37.38
N CYS A 563 -4.84 23.32 -36.50
CA CYS A 563 -3.43 23.70 -36.31
C CYS A 563 -2.61 22.70 -35.48
N LEU A 564 -3.24 21.77 -34.78
CA LEU A 564 -2.57 20.80 -33.88
C LEU A 564 -2.34 19.41 -34.51
N ARG A 565 -2.52 19.28 -35.84
CA ARG A 565 -2.39 18.00 -36.57
C ARG A 565 -1.36 17.99 -37.72
N CYS A 566 -0.39 18.91 -37.73
CA CYS A 566 0.70 18.88 -38.71
C CYS A 566 1.98 18.24 -38.14
N SER A 567 2.02 16.91 -38.13
CA SER A 567 3.21 16.13 -37.75
C SER A 567 4.14 15.92 -38.96
N THR A 568 4.71 17.02 -39.49
CA THR A 568 5.77 17.01 -40.53
C THR A 568 6.37 18.41 -40.72
N CYS A 569 7.35 18.78 -39.90
CA CYS A 569 8.36 19.80 -40.24
C CYS A 569 9.56 19.69 -39.30
N SER A 570 10.75 19.57 -39.88
CA SER A 570 12.03 19.47 -39.16
C SER A 570 12.49 20.83 -38.64
N ILE A 571 12.86 20.91 -37.37
CA ILE A 571 13.54 22.08 -36.80
C ILE A 571 15.03 21.97 -37.11
N SER A 572 15.45 22.61 -38.20
CA SER A 572 16.84 22.96 -38.48
C SER A 572 16.87 24.31 -39.21
N THR A 573 17.83 25.17 -38.85
CA THR A 573 18.07 26.52 -39.41
C THR A 573 16.88 27.49 -39.44
N VAL A 574 16.83 28.45 -38.51
CA VAL A 574 17.15 29.87 -38.77
C VAL A 574 17.61 30.52 -37.46
N ALA A 575 18.87 30.95 -37.43
CA ALA A 575 19.40 31.84 -36.39
C ALA A 575 20.37 32.83 -37.03
N SER A 576 19.93 34.05 -37.34
CA SER A 576 20.74 35.29 -37.41
C SER A 576 19.99 36.47 -38.06
N SER A 577 20.34 37.68 -37.61
CA SER A 577 20.11 39.01 -38.24
C SER A 577 18.72 39.69 -38.11
N PRO A 578 18.64 41.05 -38.12
CA PRO A 578 17.65 41.76 -37.28
C PRO A 578 16.87 42.94 -37.92
N THR A 579 15.97 43.55 -37.13
CA THR A 579 15.31 44.88 -37.31
C THR A 579 14.11 44.92 -38.32
N PRO A 580 13.33 46.02 -38.43
CA PRO A 580 12.13 46.18 -37.61
C PRO A 580 10.86 46.58 -38.43
N ASN A 581 9.80 46.99 -37.71
CA ASN A 581 8.51 47.54 -38.18
C ASN A 581 7.38 46.53 -38.47
N LEU A 582 6.49 46.39 -37.48
CA LEU A 582 5.03 46.45 -37.69
C LEU A 582 4.35 46.80 -36.35
N ILE A 583 4.45 48.08 -35.99
CA ILE A 583 3.58 48.72 -34.99
C ILE A 583 2.70 49.72 -35.72
N SER A 584 1.47 49.31 -36.01
CA SER A 584 0.33 50.21 -36.26
C SER A 584 -0.95 49.41 -35.94
N ASP A 585 -1.93 50.10 -35.36
CA ASP A 585 -3.26 49.59 -35.00
C ASP A 585 -3.33 48.38 -34.06
N PHE A 586 -3.27 48.66 -32.76
CA PHE A 586 -4.48 48.58 -31.91
C PHE A 586 -4.22 49.28 -30.56
N ARG A 587 -4.63 50.55 -30.42
CA ARG A 587 -4.67 51.29 -29.14
C ARG A 587 -6.06 51.87 -28.93
N ILE A 588 -6.85 51.27 -28.03
CA ILE A 588 -8.02 51.93 -27.45
C ILE A 588 -7.91 51.92 -25.92
N ARG A 589 -7.92 53.15 -25.41
CA ARG A 589 -7.86 53.61 -24.03
C ARG A 589 -8.96 52.99 -23.15
N PHE A 590 -8.67 52.84 -21.86
CA PHE A 590 -9.68 52.76 -20.80
C PHE A 590 -9.54 54.00 -19.89
N GLU A 591 -10.60 54.79 -19.77
CA GLU A 591 -10.69 55.95 -18.89
C GLU A 591 -12.15 56.06 -18.36
N VAL A 592 -12.26 56.00 -17.04
CA VAL A 592 -13.25 56.63 -16.12
C VAL A 592 -14.73 56.82 -16.54
N GLN A 593 -15.60 56.10 -15.82
CA GLN A 593 -16.98 56.43 -15.35
C GLN A 593 -17.99 57.19 -16.24
N LYS A 594 -19.20 56.60 -16.43
CA LYS A 594 -20.44 57.01 -15.70
C LYS A 594 -21.71 56.17 -16.02
N MET A 595 -22.44 55.87 -14.95
CA MET A 595 -23.91 55.72 -14.78
C MET A 595 -24.83 55.36 -15.97
N ALA A 596 -25.69 54.35 -15.76
CA ALA A 596 -27.16 54.54 -15.77
C ALA A 596 -27.91 53.38 -15.08
N VAL A 597 -28.44 53.63 -13.88
CA VAL A 597 -29.58 52.88 -13.28
C VAL A 597 -30.75 53.86 -13.14
N TYR A 598 -31.94 53.43 -13.54
CA TYR A 598 -33.24 54.10 -13.46
C TYR A 598 -34.26 52.94 -13.57
N ILE A 599 -35.33 52.72 -12.79
CA ILE A 599 -36.31 53.51 -11.99
C ILE A 599 -36.75 52.57 -10.82
N VAL A 600 -37.13 52.93 -9.57
CA VAL A 600 -37.49 54.19 -8.88
C VAL A 600 -36.81 54.22 -7.47
N SER A 601 -36.68 55.40 -6.85
CA SER A 601 -37.19 55.62 -5.48
C SER A 601 -37.83 57.02 -5.39
N ARG A 602 -38.90 57.19 -4.62
CA ARG A 602 -39.64 58.45 -4.50
C ARG A 602 -39.31 59.10 -3.16
N ARG A 603 -38.68 60.29 -3.19
CA ARG A 603 -38.83 61.43 -2.25
C ARG A 603 -38.51 61.15 -0.74
N LEU A 604 -37.81 62.01 0.01
CA LEU A 604 -37.70 63.47 -0.01
C LEU A 604 -36.48 63.96 0.83
N SER A 605 -35.97 65.17 0.52
CA SER A 605 -35.27 66.18 1.38
C SER A 605 -34.61 65.79 2.73
N GLY A 606 -33.43 66.30 3.12
CA GLY A 606 -32.51 67.33 2.56
C GLY A 606 -31.66 68.00 3.68
N GLY A 607 -30.63 68.79 3.35
CA GLY A 607 -29.89 69.65 4.30
C GLY A 607 -28.53 69.12 4.84
N PRO A 608 -27.41 69.89 4.73
CA PRO A 608 -26.07 69.45 5.16
C PRO A 608 -25.43 70.27 6.31
N GLY A 609 -24.38 69.70 6.94
CA GLY A 609 -23.46 70.37 7.88
C GLY A 609 -23.92 70.37 9.35
N ALA A 610 -23.08 70.67 10.35
CA ALA A 610 -21.62 70.74 10.40
C ALA A 610 -21.12 70.63 11.87
N THR A 611 -19.86 70.19 12.05
CA THR A 611 -18.90 70.53 13.13
C THR A 611 -19.31 70.68 14.62
N THR A 612 -18.49 70.02 15.46
CA THR A 612 -17.92 70.46 16.76
C THR A 612 -18.76 70.49 18.06
N SER A 613 -18.47 69.47 18.88
CA SER A 613 -18.10 69.55 20.31
C SER A 613 -19.02 70.24 21.34
N ARG A 614 -19.51 69.46 22.30
CA ARG A 614 -19.07 69.44 23.73
C ARG A 614 -20.13 68.77 24.59
N LEU A 615 -19.75 67.69 25.29
CA LEU A 615 -20.07 67.51 26.70
C LEU A 615 -19.17 66.40 27.29
N LEU A 616 -18.58 66.69 28.43
CA LEU A 616 -17.74 65.76 29.19
C LEU A 616 -18.61 64.83 30.04
N GLY A 617 -18.10 63.61 30.27
CA GLY A 617 -18.25 62.93 31.56
C GLY A 617 -19.33 61.86 31.70
N SER A 618 -18.92 60.78 32.37
CA SER A 618 -19.71 59.71 33.03
C SER A 618 -20.52 58.70 32.18
N LEU A 619 -20.52 57.45 32.68
CA LEU A 619 -21.14 56.21 32.18
C LEU A 619 -20.30 55.50 31.09
N GLN A 620 -19.44 54.52 31.36
CA GLN A 620 -19.44 53.43 32.36
C GLN A 620 -20.65 52.48 32.24
N TYR A 621 -20.37 51.18 32.13
CA TYR A 621 -21.28 50.02 32.07
C TYR A 621 -22.27 49.93 30.89
N ALA A 622 -21.93 49.11 29.88
CA ALA A 622 -22.78 48.01 29.37
C ALA A 622 -22.18 47.29 28.14
N ALA A 623 -20.93 46.80 28.21
CA ALA A 623 -20.44 45.77 27.27
C ALA A 623 -20.98 44.38 27.69
N CYS A 624 -22.31 44.27 27.73
CA CYS A 624 -22.99 43.02 28.07
C CYS A 624 -22.95 42.07 26.87
N TRP A 625 -22.41 40.86 27.08
CA TRP A 625 -22.76 39.62 26.38
C TRP A 625 -23.26 39.78 24.92
N ARG A 626 -22.33 39.87 23.96
CA ARG A 626 -22.59 39.25 22.64
C ARG A 626 -22.15 37.80 22.67
N SER A 627 -23.00 36.99 23.31
CA SER A 627 -23.20 35.62 22.87
C SER A 627 -23.38 35.64 21.36
N TYR A 628 -22.55 34.90 20.61
CA TYR A 628 -22.92 34.55 19.24
C TYR A 628 -24.08 33.56 19.33
N SER A 629 -25.29 34.10 19.48
CA SER A 629 -26.51 33.42 19.12
C SER A 629 -26.42 33.16 17.62
N THR A 630 -25.91 31.98 17.24
CA THR A 630 -26.25 31.39 15.95
C THR A 630 -27.76 31.29 15.92
N SER A 631 -28.41 32.27 15.30
CA SER A 631 -29.82 32.15 14.98
C SER A 631 -29.95 30.98 14.00
N PHE A 632 -30.88 30.08 14.27
CA PHE A 632 -31.15 28.96 13.39
C PHE A 632 -32.44 29.24 12.61
N ARG A 633 -32.49 28.75 11.37
CA ARG A 633 -33.73 28.55 10.62
C ARG A 633 -34.14 27.09 10.74
N GLU A 634 -35.42 26.87 10.96
CA GLU A 634 -36.01 25.54 10.88
C GLU A 634 -36.24 25.23 9.40
N GLU A 635 -35.45 24.30 8.85
CA GLU A 635 -35.72 23.71 7.54
C GLU A 635 -36.28 22.30 7.73
N LYS A 636 -37.02 21.80 6.72
CA LYS A 636 -37.68 20.51 6.78
C LYS A 636 -37.31 19.66 5.58
N ASP A 637 -36.94 18.41 5.84
CA ASP A 637 -36.80 17.37 4.83
C ASP A 637 -37.69 16.16 5.17
N THR A 638 -37.51 15.05 4.46
CA THR A 638 -38.29 13.81 4.62
C THR A 638 -38.21 13.16 6.00
N PHE A 639 -37.26 13.55 6.86
CA PHE A 639 -37.12 13.08 8.24
C PHE A 639 -37.66 14.06 9.30
N GLY A 640 -38.33 15.14 8.87
CA GLY A 640 -38.92 16.15 9.77
C GLY A 640 -38.11 17.45 9.84
N PRO A 641 -38.44 18.36 10.76
CA PRO A 641 -37.72 19.62 10.91
C PRO A 641 -36.29 19.42 11.45
N ILE A 642 -35.40 20.38 11.18
CA ILE A 642 -34.05 20.49 11.72
C ILE A 642 -33.61 21.96 11.77
N LEU A 643 -32.87 22.31 12.81
CA LEU A 643 -32.33 23.66 13.00
C LEU A 643 -30.99 23.82 12.28
N VAL A 644 -30.96 24.67 11.25
CA VAL A 644 -29.80 25.00 10.42
C VAL A 644 -29.30 26.41 10.76
N PRO A 645 -27.99 26.67 11.00
CA PRO A 645 -27.52 28.01 11.31
C PRO A 645 -27.76 29.00 10.16
N ASN A 646 -28.30 30.18 10.46
CA ASN A 646 -28.68 31.20 9.46
C ASN A 646 -27.49 31.78 8.67
N ASP A 647 -26.28 31.71 9.23
CA ASP A 647 -25.05 32.16 8.58
C ASP A 647 -24.46 31.13 7.60
N LYS A 648 -25.09 29.96 7.44
CA LYS A 648 -24.61 28.86 6.59
C LYS A 648 -25.53 28.62 5.39
N LEU A 649 -24.92 28.52 4.21
CA LEU A 649 -25.60 28.37 2.92
C LEU A 649 -26.04 26.93 2.58
N TRP A 650 -25.78 25.96 3.47
CA TRP A 650 -26.25 24.58 3.34
C TRP A 650 -27.60 24.38 4.02
N GLY A 651 -28.39 23.41 3.58
CA GLY A 651 -29.76 23.18 4.07
C GLY A 651 -29.94 21.93 4.95
N ALA A 652 -31.21 21.57 5.19
CA ALA A 652 -31.64 20.50 6.10
C ALA A 652 -30.85 19.18 5.97
N GLN A 653 -30.67 18.66 4.75
CA GLN A 653 -29.92 17.42 4.52
C GLN A 653 -28.46 17.50 4.98
N THR A 654 -27.75 18.58 4.65
CA THR A 654 -26.35 18.77 5.07
C THR A 654 -26.25 18.96 6.57
N GLN A 655 -27.20 19.70 7.18
CA GLN A 655 -27.26 19.86 8.62
C GLN A 655 -27.51 18.52 9.33
N ARG A 656 -28.32 17.64 8.73
CA ARG A 656 -28.59 16.28 9.26
C ARG A 656 -27.37 15.35 9.08
N SER A 657 -26.63 15.44 7.98
CA SER A 657 -25.32 14.77 7.85
C SER A 657 -24.32 15.24 8.90
N LEU A 658 -24.24 16.55 9.18
CA LEU A 658 -23.37 17.10 10.23
C LEU A 658 -23.75 16.62 11.64
N GLN A 659 -25.03 16.35 11.90
CA GLN A 659 -25.50 15.76 13.16
C GLN A 659 -25.33 14.22 13.23
N ASN A 660 -25.34 13.53 12.09
CA ASN A 660 -25.31 12.06 12.02
C ASN A 660 -23.89 11.47 11.82
N PHE A 661 -22.97 12.23 11.22
CA PHE A 661 -21.59 11.82 10.91
C PHE A 661 -20.56 12.79 11.50
N GLU A 662 -20.47 12.84 12.82
CA GLU A 662 -19.47 13.61 13.56
C GLU A 662 -18.11 12.88 13.60
N ILE A 663 -17.53 12.62 12.42
CA ILE A 663 -16.19 12.03 12.27
C ILE A 663 -15.24 13.12 11.76
N GLY A 664 -14.15 13.38 12.49
CA GLY A 664 -13.01 14.18 12.02
C GLY A 664 -13.02 15.68 12.32
N GLY A 665 -14.19 16.28 12.59
CA GLY A 665 -14.32 17.71 12.96
C GLY A 665 -13.68 18.68 11.96
N ASP A 666 -13.30 19.88 12.41
CA ASP A 666 -12.67 20.88 11.55
C ASP A 666 -11.25 20.52 11.09
N ARG A 667 -10.60 19.56 11.80
CA ARG A 667 -9.24 19.08 11.51
C ARG A 667 -9.18 18.14 10.30
N GLU A 668 -10.26 17.47 9.90
CA GLU A 668 -10.30 16.53 8.76
C GLU A 668 -11.09 17.02 7.54
N ARG A 669 -11.51 18.30 7.50
CA ARG A 669 -12.13 18.87 6.30
C ARG A 669 -11.24 18.68 5.08
N MET A 670 -11.84 18.22 3.97
CA MET A 670 -11.19 17.94 2.68
C MET A 670 -10.04 18.93 2.40
N PRO A 671 -8.82 18.46 2.09
CA PRO A 671 -7.65 19.32 1.99
C PRO A 671 -7.93 20.54 1.14
N GLU A 672 -7.57 21.72 1.64
CA GLU A 672 -7.78 22.95 0.88
C GLU A 672 -7.17 22.88 -0.54
N PRO A 673 -6.03 22.19 -0.81
CA PRO A 673 -5.57 21.89 -2.16
C PRO A 673 -6.56 21.15 -3.08
N ILE A 674 -7.44 20.28 -2.58
CA ILE A 674 -8.43 19.54 -3.39
C ILE A 674 -9.67 20.40 -3.65
N ILE A 675 -10.12 21.17 -2.65
CA ILE A 675 -11.15 22.20 -2.84
C ILE A 675 -10.64 23.27 -3.83
N ARG A 676 -9.36 23.67 -3.69
CA ARG A 676 -8.64 24.51 -4.64
C ARG A 676 -8.48 23.84 -6.00
N ALA A 677 -8.35 22.52 -6.12
CA ALA A 677 -8.27 21.83 -7.43
C ALA A 677 -9.61 21.91 -8.20
N PHE A 678 -10.75 21.67 -7.54
CA PHE A 678 -12.07 21.96 -8.11
C PHE A 678 -12.26 23.44 -8.42
N GLY A 679 -11.74 24.32 -7.55
CA GLY A 679 -11.65 25.75 -7.82
C GLY A 679 -10.76 26.10 -9.03
N ILE A 680 -9.64 25.41 -9.22
CA ILE A 680 -8.66 25.60 -10.29
C ILE A 680 -9.25 25.24 -11.64
N LEU A 681 -10.09 24.20 -11.71
CA LEU A 681 -10.81 23.85 -12.93
C LEU A 681 -11.76 24.98 -13.41
N LYS A 682 -12.21 25.87 -12.51
CA LYS A 682 -12.89 27.14 -12.85
C LYS A 682 -11.95 28.36 -12.90
N LYS A 683 -10.86 28.37 -12.13
CA LYS A 683 -9.88 29.48 -12.00
C LYS A 683 -8.83 29.49 -13.12
N CYS A 684 -8.68 28.43 -13.91
CA CYS A 684 -7.91 28.46 -15.16
C CYS A 684 -8.49 29.47 -16.17
N ALA A 685 -9.75 29.90 -16.02
CA ALA A 685 -10.34 31.03 -16.75
C ALA A 685 -9.93 32.41 -16.18
N ALA A 686 -9.28 32.48 -15.01
CA ALA A 686 -8.98 33.70 -14.24
C ALA A 686 -7.48 33.79 -13.86
N LYS A 687 -6.69 34.21 -14.86
CA LYS A 687 -5.26 34.60 -14.85
C LYS A 687 -4.62 34.97 -13.49
N ARG A 688 -3.56 34.22 -13.17
CA ARG A 688 -2.16 34.66 -12.90
C ARG A 688 -1.83 35.64 -11.73
N SER A 689 -0.80 35.23 -10.97
CA SER A 689 0.21 36.04 -10.21
C SER A 689 0.05 36.33 -8.71
N LEU A 690 1.15 36.03 -7.99
CA LEU A 690 1.68 36.62 -6.74
C LEU A 690 0.97 36.35 -5.39
N GLN A 691 1.48 35.39 -4.62
CA GLN A 691 2.25 35.61 -3.36
C GLN A 691 2.72 34.26 -2.76
N ASN A 692 3.58 34.33 -1.73
CA ASN A 692 4.52 33.27 -1.34
C ASN A 692 3.91 32.05 -0.61
N PHE A 693 4.72 31.00 -0.47
CA PHE A 693 4.40 29.78 0.28
C PHE A 693 4.11 30.09 1.76
N GLU A 694 2.91 29.76 2.22
CA GLU A 694 2.62 29.46 3.62
C GLU A 694 2.45 27.94 3.78
N ILE A 695 3.43 27.30 4.42
CA ILE A 695 3.30 25.96 4.99
C ILE A 695 3.03 26.17 6.49
N GLY A 696 2.04 25.45 7.05
CA GLY A 696 1.69 25.56 8.47
C GLY A 696 0.51 26.46 8.82
N GLY A 697 -0.65 26.28 8.17
CA GLY A 697 -1.93 26.68 8.77
C GLY A 697 -2.31 25.78 9.96
N ASP A 698 -3.41 26.08 10.66
CA ASP A 698 -3.86 25.41 11.91
C ASP A 698 -3.98 23.86 11.86
N ARG A 699 -3.86 23.24 10.69
CA ARG A 699 -3.99 21.81 10.46
C ARG A 699 -2.74 20.97 10.81
N GLU A 700 -1.60 21.61 11.12
CA GLU A 700 -0.33 20.91 11.37
C GLU A 700 0.27 21.09 12.79
N ARG A 701 -0.45 21.75 13.71
CA ARG A 701 0.00 21.93 15.12
C ARG A 701 0.31 20.58 15.78
N MET A 702 1.20 20.59 16.77
CA MET A 702 1.53 19.43 17.60
C MET A 702 0.24 18.77 18.15
N PRO A 703 0.07 17.43 18.08
CA PRO A 703 -1.17 16.79 18.51
C PRO A 703 -1.53 17.13 19.96
N GLU A 704 -2.79 17.47 20.18
CA GLU A 704 -3.33 17.83 21.49
C GLU A 704 -3.07 16.79 22.61
N PRO A 705 -3.08 15.46 22.36
CA PRO A 705 -2.64 14.48 23.35
C PRO A 705 -1.18 14.67 23.81
N ILE A 706 -0.26 15.12 22.94
CA ILE A 706 1.14 15.43 23.30
C ILE A 706 1.19 16.67 24.19
N ILE A 707 0.41 17.72 23.88
CA ILE A 707 0.32 18.94 24.70
C ILE A 707 -0.18 18.58 26.12
N ARG A 708 -1.24 17.77 26.22
CA ARG A 708 -1.78 17.32 27.50
C ARG A 708 -0.79 16.43 28.27
N ALA A 709 -0.07 15.56 27.58
CA ALA A 709 0.99 14.73 28.17
C ALA A 709 2.18 15.55 28.70
N PHE A 710 2.53 16.70 28.08
CA PHE A 710 3.46 17.65 28.69
C PHE A 710 2.94 18.19 30.02
N GLY A 711 1.66 18.57 30.11
CA GLY A 711 1.05 19.01 31.36
C GLY A 711 1.18 17.94 32.48
N ILE A 712 0.83 16.70 32.17
CA ILE A 712 0.97 15.55 33.09
C ILE A 712 2.43 15.40 33.55
N LEU A 713 3.37 15.27 32.60
CA LEU A 713 4.77 15.02 32.92
C LEU A 713 5.41 16.16 33.73
N LYS A 714 5.12 17.42 33.40
CA LYS A 714 5.67 18.59 34.12
C LYS A 714 5.05 18.74 35.51
N LYS A 715 3.77 18.39 35.70
CA LYS A 715 3.13 18.29 37.03
C LYS A 715 3.83 17.23 37.91
N CYS A 716 4.00 16.02 37.39
CA CYS A 716 4.68 14.93 38.10
C CYS A 716 6.16 15.29 38.39
N ALA A 717 6.85 15.94 37.45
CA ALA A 717 8.24 16.36 37.62
C ALA A 717 8.38 17.45 38.70
N ALA A 718 7.43 18.39 38.80
CA ALA A 718 7.41 19.38 39.88
C ALA A 718 7.15 18.72 41.25
N LYS A 719 6.20 17.77 41.33
CA LYS A 719 5.94 16.96 42.55
C LYS A 719 7.22 16.30 43.06
N VAL A 720 7.93 15.58 42.18
CA VAL A 720 9.15 14.83 42.53
C VAL A 720 10.34 15.77 42.80
N ASN A 721 10.51 16.86 42.03
CA ASN A 721 11.64 17.77 42.24
C ASN A 721 11.57 18.57 43.55
N MET A 722 10.40 18.73 44.19
CA MET A 722 10.32 19.32 45.54
C MET A 722 11.10 18.48 46.56
N GLU A 723 11.10 17.16 46.43
CA GLU A 723 11.94 16.26 47.26
C GLU A 723 13.45 16.40 46.96
N TYR A 724 13.79 17.00 45.81
CA TYR A 724 15.17 17.24 45.34
C TYR A 724 15.53 18.74 45.31
N GLY A 725 14.88 19.55 46.15
CA GLY A 725 15.24 20.95 46.41
C GLY A 725 14.71 21.97 45.41
N LEU A 726 13.60 21.70 44.73
CA LEU A 726 12.76 22.75 44.13
C LEU A 726 11.96 23.45 45.25
N ASP A 727 11.89 24.78 45.23
CA ASP A 727 11.12 25.53 46.22
C ASP A 727 9.64 25.08 46.25
N PRO A 728 9.03 24.81 47.42
CA PRO A 728 7.66 24.31 47.50
C PRO A 728 6.58 25.28 47.01
N SER A 729 6.81 26.60 47.03
CA SER A 729 5.84 27.58 46.51
C SER A 729 5.85 27.60 44.98
N ILE A 730 7.06 27.62 44.40
CA ILE A 730 7.27 27.51 42.95
C ILE A 730 6.79 26.16 42.43
N GLY A 731 7.10 25.05 43.12
CA GLY A 731 6.68 23.71 42.76
C GLY A 731 5.16 23.56 42.70
N LYS A 732 4.42 24.09 43.68
CA LYS A 732 2.95 24.11 43.67
C LYS A 732 2.38 24.94 42.53
N ALA A 733 2.94 26.12 42.26
CA ALA A 733 2.50 26.96 41.14
C ALA A 733 2.73 26.28 39.78
N ILE A 734 3.87 25.60 39.60
CA ILE A 734 4.15 24.78 38.41
C ILE A 734 3.15 23.62 38.28
N MET A 735 2.85 22.91 39.37
CA MET A 735 1.86 21.82 39.34
C MET A 735 0.47 22.31 38.90
N GLN A 736 0.03 23.48 39.39
CA GLN A 736 -1.24 24.08 38.98
C GLN A 736 -1.24 24.54 37.51
N ALA A 737 -0.19 25.22 37.07
CA ALA A 737 -0.04 25.63 35.66
C ALA A 737 0.01 24.42 34.70
N ALA A 738 0.74 23.38 35.08
CA ALA A 738 0.86 22.15 34.31
C ALA A 738 -0.46 21.33 34.28
N GLN A 739 -1.26 21.40 35.35
CA GLN A 739 -2.62 20.86 35.36
C GLN A 739 -3.52 21.56 34.35
N GLU A 740 -3.48 22.89 34.24
CA GLU A 740 -4.25 23.62 33.22
C GLU A 740 -3.84 23.22 31.78
N VAL A 741 -2.57 22.88 31.54
CA VAL A 741 -2.11 22.30 30.27
C VAL A 741 -2.65 20.87 30.07
N ALA A 742 -2.61 20.00 31.09
CA ALA A 742 -3.13 18.63 31.04
C ALA A 742 -4.65 18.57 30.76
N GLU A 743 -5.38 19.57 31.25
CA GLU A 743 -6.81 19.78 31.01
C GLU A 743 -7.12 20.45 29.67
N GLY A 744 -6.10 20.81 28.87
CA GLY A 744 -6.27 21.43 27.55
C GLY A 744 -6.64 22.92 27.57
N LYS A 745 -6.77 23.55 28.75
CA LYS A 745 -7.17 24.97 28.90
C LYS A 745 -6.21 25.96 28.26
N LEU A 746 -4.96 25.55 28.04
CA LEU A 746 -3.88 26.38 27.49
C LEU A 746 -3.42 25.94 26.09
N SER A 747 -4.19 25.09 25.40
CA SER A 747 -3.78 24.49 24.10
C SER A 747 -3.46 25.53 23.02
N ASP A 748 -4.11 26.70 23.03
CA ASP A 748 -3.83 27.78 22.08
C ASP A 748 -2.46 28.46 22.26
N HIS A 749 -1.79 28.22 23.40
CA HIS A 749 -0.42 28.70 23.65
C HIS A 749 0.68 27.78 23.08
N PHE A 750 0.30 26.75 22.32
CA PHE A 750 1.20 25.80 21.67
C PHE A 750 1.12 25.94 20.13
N PRO A 751 1.80 26.93 19.53
CA PRO A 751 1.70 27.22 18.09
C PRO A 751 2.57 26.33 17.19
N LEU A 752 3.44 25.50 17.76
CA LEU A 752 4.45 24.75 17.02
C LEU A 752 3.82 23.62 16.18
N VAL A 753 4.27 23.47 14.93
CA VAL A 753 3.83 22.41 14.02
C VAL A 753 4.75 21.20 14.04
N VAL A 754 4.21 20.03 13.69
CA VAL A 754 4.91 18.73 13.68
C VAL A 754 6.25 18.78 12.93
N TRP A 755 6.31 19.52 11.82
CA TRP A 755 7.47 19.57 10.92
C TRP A 755 8.59 20.55 11.32
N GLN A 756 8.44 21.31 12.42
CA GLN A 756 9.40 22.37 12.78
C GLN A 756 10.65 21.89 13.55
N THR A 757 10.64 20.71 14.16
CA THR A 757 11.81 20.20 14.91
C THR A 757 11.90 18.67 14.88
N GLY A 758 13.08 18.12 14.65
CA GLY A 758 13.25 16.66 14.61
C GLY A 758 13.23 15.96 15.98
N SER A 759 13.91 16.52 16.98
CA SER A 759 14.02 15.93 18.33
C SER A 759 12.83 16.25 19.26
N GLY A 760 11.91 17.13 18.84
CA GLY A 760 10.86 17.70 19.70
C GLY A 760 11.33 18.80 20.66
N THR A 761 12.56 19.31 20.51
CA THR A 761 13.16 20.28 21.45
C THR A 761 12.35 21.55 21.64
N GLN A 762 11.90 22.20 20.56
CA GLN A 762 11.14 23.46 20.72
C GLN A 762 9.77 23.21 21.37
N SER A 763 9.16 22.04 21.16
CA SER A 763 7.90 21.65 21.81
C SER A 763 8.06 21.53 23.32
N ASN A 764 9.17 20.94 23.79
CA ASN A 764 9.51 20.94 25.22
C ASN A 764 9.79 22.36 25.75
N MET A 765 10.54 23.18 25.01
CA MET A 765 10.82 24.57 25.40
C MET A 765 9.54 25.41 25.53
N ASN A 766 8.65 25.34 24.54
CA ASN A 766 7.35 26.02 24.57
C ASN A 766 6.48 25.52 25.74
N ALA A 767 6.45 24.20 26.03
CA ALA A 767 5.78 23.68 27.22
C ALA A 767 6.36 24.27 28.52
N ASN A 768 7.70 24.32 28.64
CA ASN A 768 8.37 24.91 29.79
C ASN A 768 8.04 26.41 29.95
N GLU A 769 8.03 27.17 28.86
CA GLU A 769 7.74 28.61 28.84
C GLU A 769 6.28 28.93 29.18
N VAL A 770 5.32 28.18 28.62
CA VAL A 770 3.89 28.35 28.92
C VAL A 770 3.62 28.08 30.40
N ILE A 771 4.14 26.97 30.92
CA ILE A 771 3.96 26.58 32.32
C ILE A 771 4.69 27.54 33.27
N ALA A 772 5.91 27.99 32.94
CA ALA A 772 6.67 28.95 33.75
C ALA A 772 5.96 30.32 33.85
N ASN A 773 5.53 30.88 32.72
CA ASN A 773 4.81 32.15 32.70
C ASN A 773 3.48 32.04 33.45
N ARG A 774 2.75 30.92 33.30
CA ARG A 774 1.49 30.70 34.01
C ARG A 774 1.68 30.50 35.51
N ALA A 775 2.74 29.81 35.92
CA ALA A 775 3.12 29.68 37.34
C ALA A 775 3.51 31.03 37.96
N ALA A 776 4.19 31.90 37.20
CA ALA A 776 4.47 33.26 37.65
C ALA A 776 3.17 34.08 37.85
N GLU A 777 2.20 34.00 36.95
CA GLU A 777 0.87 34.62 37.13
C GLU A 777 0.15 34.12 38.39
N ILE A 778 0.20 32.81 38.66
CA ILE A 778 -0.40 32.19 39.85
C ILE A 778 0.24 32.72 41.15
N LEU A 779 1.54 33.08 41.10
CA LEU A 779 2.26 33.73 42.20
C LEU A 779 2.05 35.26 42.25
N GLY A 780 1.24 35.84 41.37
CA GLY A 780 0.96 37.29 41.32
C GLY A 780 1.95 38.12 40.49
N HIS A 781 2.82 37.48 39.71
CA HIS A 781 3.86 38.11 38.89
C HIS A 781 3.46 38.27 37.42
N LYS A 782 4.17 39.13 36.67
CA LYS A 782 3.88 39.34 35.24
C LYS A 782 4.57 38.29 34.37
N ARG A 783 3.97 38.00 33.20
CA ARG A 783 4.62 37.20 32.15
C ARG A 783 5.98 37.80 31.78
N GLY A 784 6.98 36.96 31.59
CA GLY A 784 8.37 37.35 31.31
C GLY A 784 9.22 37.70 32.54
N GLU A 785 8.62 37.90 33.72
CA GLU A 785 9.39 37.99 34.97
C GLU A 785 9.95 36.59 35.32
N LYS A 786 11.26 36.41 35.23
CA LYS A 786 11.96 35.12 35.37
C LYS A 786 11.98 34.53 36.80
N LEU A 787 10.98 34.83 37.64
CA LEU A 787 10.82 34.25 38.97
C LEU A 787 10.66 32.73 38.89
N VAL A 788 9.84 32.26 37.96
CA VAL A 788 9.77 30.84 37.59
C VAL A 788 10.58 30.66 36.31
N HIS A 789 11.79 30.10 36.38
CA HIS A 789 12.59 29.88 35.19
C HIS A 789 12.13 28.61 34.43
N PRO A 790 11.88 28.67 33.11
CA PRO A 790 11.44 27.51 32.34
C PRO A 790 12.44 26.36 32.39
N ASN A 791 13.75 26.64 32.43
CA ASN A 791 14.77 25.58 32.47
C ASN A 791 15.08 25.12 33.89
N ASP A 792 15.27 26.05 34.83
CA ASP A 792 15.85 25.75 36.14
C ASP A 792 14.80 25.24 37.14
N HIS A 793 13.52 25.59 36.90
CA HIS A 793 12.39 25.18 37.73
C HIS A 793 11.48 24.19 36.99
N VAL A 794 11.00 24.49 35.76
CA VAL A 794 10.02 23.63 35.05
C VAL A 794 10.69 22.43 34.36
N ASN A 795 11.85 22.62 33.72
CA ASN A 795 12.64 21.56 33.08
C ASN A 795 13.68 20.92 34.02
N ARG A 796 13.59 21.16 35.33
CA ARG A 796 14.55 20.65 36.33
C ARG A 796 14.59 19.12 36.30
N SER A 797 15.80 18.56 36.31
CA SER A 797 16.06 17.11 36.21
C SER A 797 15.55 16.46 34.91
N GLN A 798 15.46 17.21 33.80
CA GLN A 798 14.91 16.74 32.52
C GLN A 798 15.74 17.28 31.34
N SER A 799 15.65 16.63 30.19
CA SER A 799 16.13 17.13 28.89
C SER A 799 14.98 17.13 27.88
N SER A 800 15.11 17.87 26.78
CA SER A 800 14.18 17.71 25.66
C SER A 800 14.23 16.29 25.06
N ASN A 801 15.41 15.66 25.09
CA ASN A 801 15.62 14.37 24.43
C ASN A 801 14.92 13.21 25.13
N ASP A 802 14.76 13.25 26.47
CA ASP A 802 14.00 12.27 27.26
C ASP A 802 12.56 12.72 27.57
N THR A 803 12.30 14.03 27.73
CA THR A 803 10.94 14.55 27.91
C THR A 803 10.07 14.26 26.68
N PHE A 804 10.56 14.51 25.45
CA PHE A 804 9.71 14.36 24.26
C PHE A 804 9.25 12.90 24.04
N PRO A 805 10.14 11.88 24.05
CA PRO A 805 9.71 10.48 24.03
C PRO A 805 8.77 10.14 25.18
N THR A 806 9.05 10.61 26.40
CA THR A 806 8.19 10.34 27.56
C THR A 806 6.76 10.86 27.36
N VAL A 807 6.57 12.06 26.79
CA VAL A 807 5.21 12.55 26.48
C VAL A 807 4.57 11.82 25.29
N MET A 808 5.36 11.33 24.33
CA MET A 808 4.84 10.44 23.28
C MET A 808 4.26 9.16 23.88
N HIS A 809 5.00 8.52 24.79
CA HIS A 809 4.58 7.30 25.49
C HIS A 809 3.29 7.53 26.30
N ILE A 810 3.26 8.60 27.10
CA ILE A 810 2.07 8.98 27.89
C ILE A 810 0.85 9.22 26.99
N ALA A 811 0.99 10.06 25.95
CA ALA A 811 -0.11 10.40 25.05
C ALA A 811 -0.68 9.17 24.32
N ALA A 812 0.20 8.33 23.76
CA ALA A 812 -0.20 7.15 23.01
C ALA A 812 -0.85 6.10 23.92
N ALA A 813 -0.27 5.79 25.08
CA ALA A 813 -0.85 4.81 26.00
C ALA A 813 -2.20 5.26 26.57
N MET A 814 -2.37 6.57 26.86
CA MET A 814 -3.66 7.11 27.30
C MET A 814 -4.74 6.97 26.21
N GLU A 815 -4.47 7.41 24.97
CA GLU A 815 -5.45 7.31 23.88
C GLU A 815 -5.73 5.85 23.46
N ILE A 816 -4.76 4.93 23.57
CA ILE A 816 -4.99 3.49 23.31
C ILE A 816 -6.03 2.93 24.28
N ASN A 817 -5.87 3.23 25.58
CA ASN A 817 -6.75 2.73 26.63
C ASN A 817 -8.12 3.44 26.65
N SER A 818 -8.18 4.75 26.39
CA SER A 818 -9.42 5.53 26.48
C SER A 818 -10.28 5.53 25.20
N ARG A 819 -9.66 5.40 24.01
CA ARG A 819 -10.35 5.53 22.71
C ARG A 819 -10.30 4.22 21.91
N LEU A 820 -9.10 3.74 21.58
CA LEU A 820 -8.96 2.66 20.59
C LEU A 820 -9.51 1.31 21.11
N ILE A 821 -9.05 0.86 22.28
CA ILE A 821 -9.46 -0.43 22.85
C ILE A 821 -10.98 -0.49 23.13
N PRO A 822 -11.62 0.53 23.74
CA PRO A 822 -13.07 0.54 23.94
C PRO A 822 -13.85 0.45 22.63
N ASN A 823 -13.46 1.21 21.60
CA ASN A 823 -14.16 1.21 20.32
C ASN A 823 -14.01 -0.11 19.56
N LEU A 824 -12.83 -0.75 19.61
CA LEU A 824 -12.64 -2.10 19.08
C LEU A 824 -13.44 -3.15 19.87
N LYS A 825 -13.53 -3.05 21.20
CA LYS A 825 -14.36 -3.95 22.03
C LYS A 825 -15.85 -3.81 21.73
N ASN A 826 -16.34 -2.59 21.46
CA ASN A 826 -17.70 -2.35 21.01
C ASN A 826 -17.96 -3.01 19.64
N LEU A 827 -17.04 -2.85 18.68
CA LEU A 827 -17.13 -3.48 17.36
C LEU A 827 -17.10 -5.02 17.45
N TYR A 828 -16.22 -5.59 18.28
CA TYR A 828 -16.20 -7.01 18.60
C TYR A 828 -17.56 -7.50 19.13
N THR A 829 -18.14 -6.76 20.07
CA THR A 829 -19.40 -7.14 20.73
C THR A 829 -20.57 -7.18 19.73
N SER A 830 -20.67 -6.18 18.85
CA SER A 830 -21.72 -6.14 17.83
C SER A 830 -21.51 -7.16 16.71
N LEU A 831 -20.27 -7.43 16.28
CA LEU A 831 -19.97 -8.53 15.35
C LEU A 831 -20.29 -9.90 15.98
N HIS A 832 -19.98 -10.09 17.26
CA HIS A 832 -20.31 -11.31 17.99
C HIS A 832 -21.83 -11.50 18.10
N SER A 833 -22.56 -10.45 18.45
CA SER A 833 -24.04 -10.46 18.48
C SER A 833 -24.61 -10.88 17.13
N LYS A 834 -24.09 -10.34 16.01
CA LYS A 834 -24.49 -10.77 14.66
C LYS A 834 -24.10 -12.22 14.33
N SER A 835 -22.96 -12.72 14.83
CA SER A 835 -22.60 -14.13 14.67
C SER A 835 -23.59 -15.08 15.35
N VAL A 836 -24.15 -14.66 16.51
CA VAL A 836 -25.17 -15.41 17.24
C VAL A 836 -26.56 -15.26 16.59
N GLU A 837 -26.94 -14.05 16.17
CA GLU A 837 -28.20 -13.76 15.44
C GLU A 837 -28.31 -14.58 14.15
N PHE A 838 -27.19 -14.76 13.44
CA PHE A 838 -27.13 -15.43 12.15
C PHE A 838 -26.72 -16.91 12.22
N LYS A 839 -26.59 -17.48 13.44
CA LYS A 839 -26.03 -18.84 13.65
C LYS A 839 -26.75 -19.93 12.87
N ASP A 840 -28.08 -19.84 12.75
CA ASP A 840 -28.95 -20.84 12.10
C ASP A 840 -29.27 -20.51 10.63
N ILE A 841 -28.72 -19.41 10.09
CA ILE A 841 -28.99 -18.97 8.71
C ILE A 841 -28.00 -19.66 7.77
N VAL A 842 -28.36 -20.84 7.26
CA VAL A 842 -27.58 -21.58 6.26
C VAL A 842 -27.56 -20.80 4.95
N LYS A 843 -26.36 -20.63 4.37
CA LYS A 843 -26.11 -20.00 3.08
C LYS A 843 -25.13 -20.83 2.27
N ILE A 844 -25.05 -20.58 0.97
CA ILE A 844 -23.98 -21.17 0.16
C ILE A 844 -22.63 -20.55 0.55
N GLY A 845 -21.59 -21.38 0.70
CA GLY A 845 -20.23 -20.88 0.90
C GLY A 845 -19.68 -20.25 -0.37
N ARG A 846 -18.55 -19.53 -0.25
CA ARG A 846 -17.77 -19.10 -1.43
C ARG A 846 -16.27 -19.29 -1.20
N THR A 847 -15.59 -19.79 -2.21
CA THR A 847 -14.12 -19.92 -2.25
C THR A 847 -13.64 -19.53 -3.65
N HIS A 848 -12.57 -18.73 -3.76
CA HIS A 848 -12.13 -18.14 -5.04
C HIS A 848 -13.24 -17.31 -5.75
N THR A 849 -14.10 -16.65 -4.96
CA THR A 849 -15.33 -15.94 -5.40
C THR A 849 -16.41 -16.79 -6.10
N GLN A 850 -16.20 -18.10 -6.23
CA GLN A 850 -17.17 -19.05 -6.75
C GLN A 850 -17.96 -19.73 -5.62
N ASP A 851 -19.11 -20.30 -5.96
CA ASP A 851 -19.96 -21.12 -5.10
C ASP A 851 -19.14 -22.24 -4.42
N ALA A 852 -19.47 -22.58 -3.17
CA ALA A 852 -18.81 -23.63 -2.40
C ALA A 852 -19.80 -24.36 -1.47
N THR A 853 -19.31 -25.30 -0.64
CA THR A 853 -20.13 -26.04 0.35
C THR A 853 -20.93 -25.10 1.27
N PRO A 854 -22.13 -25.50 1.74
CA PRO A 854 -22.92 -24.72 2.68
C PRO A 854 -22.17 -24.37 3.97
N LEU A 855 -22.51 -23.23 4.55
CA LEU A 855 -22.04 -22.74 5.85
C LEU A 855 -23.08 -21.77 6.41
N THR A 856 -23.04 -21.43 7.68
CA THR A 856 -23.99 -20.46 8.25
C THR A 856 -23.45 -19.04 8.16
N LEU A 857 -24.34 -18.05 7.97
CA LEU A 857 -23.96 -16.65 8.00
C LEU A 857 -23.36 -16.26 9.38
N GLY A 858 -23.76 -16.95 10.44
CA GLY A 858 -23.13 -16.86 11.76
C GLY A 858 -21.67 -17.32 11.78
N GLN A 859 -21.31 -18.42 11.10
CA GLN A 859 -19.91 -18.84 10.95
C GLN A 859 -19.06 -17.77 10.24
N VAL A 860 -19.62 -17.08 9.23
CA VAL A 860 -18.93 -15.95 8.55
C VAL A 860 -18.64 -14.81 9.53
N PHE A 861 -19.66 -14.35 10.27
CA PHE A 861 -19.51 -13.27 11.25
C PHE A 861 -18.67 -13.67 12.47
N GLY A 862 -18.63 -14.96 12.82
CA GLY A 862 -17.69 -15.53 13.80
C GLY A 862 -16.24 -15.34 13.36
N GLY A 863 -15.95 -15.56 12.07
CA GLY A 863 -14.64 -15.28 11.48
C GLY A 863 -14.23 -13.79 11.56
N TYR A 864 -15.18 -12.86 11.46
CA TYR A 864 -14.91 -11.42 11.65
C TYR A 864 -14.66 -11.09 13.13
N THR A 865 -15.49 -11.65 14.02
CA THR A 865 -15.38 -11.52 15.48
C THR A 865 -13.99 -11.93 15.98
N THR A 866 -13.50 -13.09 15.54
CA THR A 866 -12.16 -13.60 15.90
C THR A 866 -11.03 -12.71 15.40
N GLN A 867 -11.13 -12.17 14.18
CA GLN A 867 -10.13 -11.23 13.64
C GLN A 867 -10.04 -9.94 14.48
N VAL A 868 -11.18 -9.35 14.87
CA VAL A 868 -11.19 -8.16 15.73
C VAL A 868 -10.68 -8.48 17.13
N LYS A 869 -11.03 -9.65 17.70
CA LYS A 869 -10.50 -10.10 18.99
C LYS A 869 -8.97 -10.17 18.98
N TYR A 870 -8.37 -10.88 18.02
CA TYR A 870 -6.91 -10.98 17.91
C TYR A 870 -6.26 -9.63 17.56
N GLY A 871 -6.99 -8.69 16.96
CA GLY A 871 -6.57 -7.29 16.82
C GLY A 871 -6.44 -6.60 18.18
N ILE A 872 -7.46 -6.71 19.04
CA ILE A 872 -7.45 -6.17 20.41
C ILE A 872 -6.34 -6.81 21.24
N ASP A 873 -6.22 -8.14 21.20
CA ASP A 873 -5.21 -8.88 21.96
C ASP A 873 -3.79 -8.41 21.59
N ARG A 874 -3.49 -8.19 20.30
CA ARG A 874 -2.19 -7.66 19.84
C ARG A 874 -1.91 -6.24 20.36
N VAL A 875 -2.89 -5.35 20.31
CA VAL A 875 -2.73 -3.98 20.84
C VAL A 875 -2.50 -4.00 22.36
N LEU A 876 -3.15 -4.90 23.09
CA LEU A 876 -2.90 -5.11 24.52
C LEU A 876 -1.48 -5.63 24.78
N CYS A 877 -0.93 -6.48 23.91
CA CYS A 877 0.43 -7.01 24.05
C CYS A 877 1.54 -5.95 23.89
N THR A 878 1.31 -4.82 23.19
CA THR A 878 2.33 -3.77 23.04
C THR A 878 2.32 -2.74 24.18
N LEU A 879 1.24 -2.70 24.98
CA LEU A 879 1.10 -1.76 26.09
C LEU A 879 2.24 -1.85 27.14
N PRO A 880 2.75 -3.02 27.56
CA PRO A 880 3.87 -3.12 28.47
C PRO A 880 5.13 -2.35 28.02
N HIS A 881 5.43 -2.31 26.73
CA HIS A 881 6.55 -1.52 26.19
C HIS A 881 6.19 -0.03 26.09
N MET A 882 4.93 0.29 25.73
CA MET A 882 4.42 1.66 25.75
C MET A 882 4.43 2.30 27.15
N TYR A 883 4.41 1.52 28.23
CA TYR A 883 4.52 2.00 29.61
C TYR A 883 5.95 2.27 30.08
N GLN A 884 6.99 1.97 29.29
CA GLN A 884 8.38 2.24 29.65
C GLN A 884 8.78 3.68 29.31
N LEU A 885 9.24 4.44 30.29
CA LEU A 885 9.59 5.85 30.14
C LEU A 885 11.10 6.09 30.05
N ALA A 886 11.54 6.82 29.02
CA ALA A 886 12.91 7.27 28.85
C ALA A 886 13.35 8.34 29.89
N GLN A 887 12.38 8.95 30.59
CA GLN A 887 12.59 10.02 31.57
C GLN A 887 13.67 9.68 32.60
N GLY A 888 14.54 10.65 32.87
CA GLY A 888 15.71 10.47 33.72
C GLY A 888 16.95 9.98 32.96
N GLY A 889 16.82 9.61 31.67
CA GLY A 889 17.96 9.40 30.78
C GLY A 889 18.66 10.70 30.38
N THR A 890 17.99 11.85 30.44
CA THR A 890 18.50 13.17 30.06
C THR A 890 18.97 13.23 28.59
N ALA A 891 20.03 13.99 28.28
CA ALA A 891 20.38 14.32 26.88
C ALA A 891 20.74 13.11 26.00
N VAL A 892 21.39 12.09 26.57
CA VAL A 892 21.98 10.94 25.84
C VAL A 892 21.85 9.62 26.61
N GLY A 893 20.91 9.51 27.57
CA GLY A 893 20.67 8.27 28.34
C GLY A 893 21.48 8.12 29.65
N THR A 894 22.43 9.01 29.94
CA THR A 894 23.34 8.93 31.10
C THR A 894 22.81 9.47 32.43
N GLY A 895 21.67 10.17 32.43
CA GLY A 895 21.12 10.80 33.65
C GLY A 895 21.85 12.08 34.12
N LEU A 896 22.67 12.70 33.28
CA LEU A 896 23.41 13.92 33.63
C LEU A 896 22.46 15.06 34.07
N ASN A 897 22.68 15.60 35.27
CA ASN A 897 21.84 16.59 35.96
C ASN A 897 20.53 16.05 36.57
N THR A 898 20.36 14.73 36.71
CA THR A 898 19.33 14.14 37.59
C THR A 898 19.93 13.70 38.93
N LYS A 899 19.06 13.50 39.93
CA LYS A 899 19.41 12.82 41.19
C LYS A 899 19.10 11.33 41.07
N LYS A 900 19.92 10.48 41.70
CA LYS A 900 19.71 9.01 41.72
C LYS A 900 18.30 8.67 42.25
N GLY A 901 17.57 7.84 41.49
CA GLY A 901 16.18 7.44 41.80
C GLY A 901 15.10 8.44 41.36
N PHE A 902 15.47 9.57 40.71
CA PHE A 902 14.50 10.49 40.12
C PHE A 902 13.65 9.79 39.05
N ASP A 903 14.27 8.95 38.22
CA ASP A 903 13.66 8.18 37.12
C ASP A 903 12.58 7.20 37.61
N VAL A 904 12.83 6.50 38.72
CA VAL A 904 11.85 5.60 39.36
C VAL A 904 10.69 6.41 39.95
N LYS A 905 10.99 7.50 40.66
CA LYS A 905 9.97 8.35 41.29
C LYS A 905 9.09 9.09 40.28
N ILE A 906 9.66 9.57 39.17
CA ILE A 906 8.88 10.24 38.12
C ILE A 906 7.98 9.27 37.38
N ALA A 907 8.45 8.04 37.10
CA ALA A 907 7.60 7.01 36.53
C ALA A 907 6.43 6.65 37.46
N ALA A 908 6.69 6.45 38.76
CA ALA A 908 5.64 6.21 39.75
C ALA A 908 4.64 7.37 39.87
N ALA A 909 5.11 8.62 39.84
CA ALA A 909 4.24 9.80 39.89
C ALA A 909 3.39 9.97 38.61
N VAL A 910 3.91 9.58 37.44
CA VAL A 910 3.13 9.53 36.19
C VAL A 910 2.12 8.37 36.22
N ALA A 911 2.48 7.22 36.79
CA ALA A 911 1.58 6.09 36.95
C ALA A 911 0.38 6.41 37.85
N GLU A 912 0.65 7.07 38.99
CA GLU A 912 -0.37 7.59 39.92
C GLU A 912 -1.30 8.60 39.24
N GLU A 913 -0.75 9.57 38.50
CA GLU A 913 -1.51 10.64 37.84
C GLU A 913 -2.38 10.14 36.67
N THR A 914 -1.92 9.11 35.96
CA THR A 914 -2.63 8.57 34.77
C THR A 914 -3.48 7.34 35.07
N ASN A 915 -3.32 6.72 36.24
CA ASN A 915 -3.85 5.39 36.58
C ASN A 915 -3.47 4.30 35.55
N LEU A 916 -2.24 4.38 35.02
CA LEU A 916 -1.65 3.42 34.08
C LEU A 916 -0.28 2.96 34.64
N PRO A 917 0.16 1.71 34.39
CA PRO A 917 1.33 1.13 35.06
C PRO A 917 2.67 1.58 34.43
N PHE A 918 2.91 2.89 34.35
CA PHE A 918 4.17 3.45 33.84
C PHE A 918 5.36 3.10 34.73
N ILE A 919 6.47 2.71 34.09
CA ILE A 919 7.72 2.32 34.74
C ILE A 919 8.92 3.02 34.09
N THR A 920 10.04 3.07 34.80
CA THR A 920 11.31 3.53 34.23
C THR A 920 11.77 2.50 33.18
N ALA A 921 12.08 2.93 31.95
CA ALA A 921 12.67 2.06 30.93
C ALA A 921 14.03 1.51 31.41
N GLU A 922 14.28 0.21 31.21
CA GLU A 922 15.50 -0.47 31.68
C GLU A 922 16.76 0.07 30.99
N ASN A 923 16.69 0.25 29.66
CA ASN A 923 17.77 0.84 28.87
C ASN A 923 17.35 2.21 28.33
N LYS A 924 17.97 3.28 28.85
CA LYS A 924 17.69 4.65 28.40
C LYS A 924 18.21 4.94 26.99
N PHE A 925 19.25 4.28 26.52
CA PHE A 925 19.81 4.54 25.19
C PHE A 925 18.87 4.04 24.09
N GLU A 926 18.31 2.84 24.25
CA GLU A 926 17.28 2.29 23.35
C GLU A 926 16.05 3.20 23.30
N ALA A 927 15.45 3.50 24.46
CA ALA A 927 14.21 4.26 24.56
C ALA A 927 14.30 5.71 24.00
N LEU A 928 15.53 6.24 23.85
CA LEU A 928 15.80 7.57 23.29
C LEU A 928 16.06 7.59 21.77
N ALA A 929 16.42 6.44 21.18
CA ALA A 929 16.97 6.34 19.81
C ALA A 929 16.22 5.36 18.90
N ALA A 930 15.82 4.18 19.39
CA ALA A 930 15.15 3.16 18.57
C ALA A 930 13.64 3.44 18.43
N HIS A 931 12.98 3.72 19.56
CA HIS A 931 11.51 3.84 19.65
C HIS A 931 10.76 2.58 19.18
N ASP A 932 11.32 1.40 19.46
CA ASP A 932 10.77 0.12 19.00
C ASP A 932 9.32 -0.09 19.47
N ALA A 933 8.96 0.40 20.67
CA ALA A 933 7.57 0.39 21.16
C ALA A 933 6.56 1.09 20.21
N PHE A 934 6.97 2.15 19.52
CA PHE A 934 6.15 2.85 18.53
C PHE A 934 6.05 2.07 17.23
N VAL A 935 7.15 1.46 16.79
CA VAL A 935 7.19 0.61 15.60
C VAL A 935 6.32 -0.64 15.82
N GLU A 936 6.48 -1.33 16.95
CA GLU A 936 5.68 -2.49 17.37
C GLU A 936 4.19 -2.15 17.47
N THR A 937 3.82 -1.09 18.19
CA THR A 937 2.43 -0.65 18.32
C THR A 937 1.83 -0.25 16.97
N SER A 938 2.62 0.39 16.08
CA SER A 938 2.16 0.67 14.72
C SER A 938 1.98 -0.60 13.87
N GLY A 939 2.79 -1.64 14.08
CA GLY A 939 2.62 -2.96 13.46
C GLY A 939 1.35 -3.68 13.94
N ALA A 940 1.00 -3.54 15.23
CA ALA A 940 -0.28 -4.00 15.75
C ALA A 940 -1.45 -3.25 15.09
N PHE A 941 -1.36 -1.92 14.96
CA PHE A 941 -2.37 -1.11 14.25
C PHE A 941 -2.50 -1.46 12.77
N ASN A 942 -1.38 -1.70 12.08
CA ASN A 942 -1.32 -2.16 10.69
C ASN A 942 -2.05 -3.52 10.50
N THR A 943 -1.89 -4.42 11.47
CA THR A 943 -2.58 -5.73 11.48
C THR A 943 -4.09 -5.57 11.71
N VAL A 944 -4.50 -4.67 12.63
CA VAL A 944 -5.90 -4.30 12.85
C VAL A 944 -6.51 -3.70 11.58
N ALA A 945 -5.84 -2.74 10.95
CA ALA A 945 -6.26 -2.10 9.70
C ALA A 945 -6.44 -3.13 8.56
N THR A 946 -5.52 -4.08 8.43
CA THR A 946 -5.62 -5.16 7.43
C THR A 946 -6.87 -6.02 7.65
N SER A 947 -7.15 -6.40 8.90
CA SER A 947 -8.34 -7.18 9.26
C SER A 947 -9.64 -6.39 9.03
N LEU A 948 -9.69 -5.12 9.43
CA LEU A 948 -10.84 -4.25 9.25
C LEU A 948 -11.11 -3.95 7.77
N MET A 949 -10.07 -3.73 6.95
CA MET A 949 -10.21 -3.57 5.51
C MET A 949 -10.80 -4.81 4.83
N LYS A 950 -10.40 -6.01 5.27
CA LYS A 950 -10.98 -7.27 4.80
C LYS A 950 -12.45 -7.40 5.17
N ILE A 951 -12.79 -7.17 6.45
CA ILE A 951 -14.18 -7.23 6.96
C ILE A 951 -15.08 -6.22 6.24
N ALA A 952 -14.60 -4.98 6.03
CA ALA A 952 -15.33 -3.94 5.29
C ALA A 952 -15.60 -4.33 3.83
N ASN A 953 -14.61 -4.89 3.14
CA ASN A 953 -14.78 -5.36 1.76
C ASN A 953 -15.76 -6.54 1.66
N ASP A 954 -15.69 -7.52 2.58
CA ASP A 954 -16.63 -8.64 2.58
C ASP A 954 -18.07 -8.17 2.83
N ILE A 955 -18.30 -7.32 3.83
CA ILE A 955 -19.63 -6.77 4.13
C ILE A 955 -20.15 -5.95 2.94
N ARG A 956 -19.29 -5.17 2.27
CA ARG A 956 -19.64 -4.45 1.04
C ARG A 956 -20.03 -5.39 -0.11
N LEU A 957 -19.37 -6.54 -0.26
CA LEU A 957 -19.68 -7.52 -1.29
C LEU A 957 -20.95 -8.30 -0.97
N LEU A 958 -21.14 -8.76 0.28
CA LEU A 958 -22.35 -9.46 0.73
C LEU A 958 -23.60 -8.58 0.59
N GLY A 959 -23.45 -7.27 0.85
CA GLY A 959 -24.51 -6.27 0.68
C GLY A 959 -24.65 -5.68 -0.72
N SER A 960 -23.98 -6.22 -1.74
CA SER A 960 -24.02 -5.68 -3.11
C SER A 960 -25.37 -5.92 -3.82
N GLY A 961 -25.83 -4.89 -4.53
CA GLY A 961 -27.12 -4.83 -5.22
C GLY A 961 -28.30 -4.51 -4.29
N PRO A 962 -29.50 -4.37 -4.87
CA PRO A 962 -30.68 -5.02 -4.32
C PRO A 962 -31.11 -6.25 -5.13
N ARG A 963 -30.70 -6.37 -6.40
CA ARG A 963 -31.02 -7.52 -7.27
C ARG A 963 -29.83 -8.11 -8.04
N CYS A 964 -28.94 -7.26 -8.58
CA CYS A 964 -27.88 -7.70 -9.51
C CYS A 964 -26.49 -7.90 -8.87
N GLY A 965 -26.40 -7.88 -7.54
CA GLY A 965 -25.22 -8.28 -6.75
C GLY A 965 -25.47 -9.55 -5.93
N LEU A 966 -24.66 -9.81 -4.89
CA LEU A 966 -24.89 -10.96 -4.01
C LEU A 966 -26.21 -10.81 -3.22
N GLY A 967 -26.40 -9.65 -2.58
CA GLY A 967 -27.62 -9.28 -1.86
C GLY A 967 -27.97 -10.17 -0.66
N GLU A 968 -26.98 -10.86 -0.07
CA GLU A 968 -27.19 -11.80 1.05
C GLU A 968 -27.43 -11.08 2.38
N ILE A 969 -26.95 -9.84 2.52
CA ILE A 969 -27.28 -8.97 3.65
C ILE A 969 -27.89 -7.66 3.17
N ILE A 970 -28.74 -7.07 4.00
CA ILE A 970 -29.31 -5.73 3.82
C ILE A 970 -28.52 -4.79 4.72
N LEU A 971 -27.92 -3.77 4.12
CA LEU A 971 -27.22 -2.69 4.83
C LEU A 971 -28.21 -1.62 5.31
N PRO A 972 -27.93 -0.90 6.41
CA PRO A 972 -28.76 0.21 6.86
C PRO A 972 -28.71 1.40 5.87
N GLU A 973 -29.86 2.05 5.69
CA GLU A 973 -30.05 3.21 4.79
C GLU A 973 -29.54 4.51 5.45
N ASN A 974 -28.22 4.65 5.59
CA ASN A 974 -27.63 5.81 6.27
C ASN A 974 -27.61 7.08 5.40
N GLU A 975 -27.46 6.93 4.09
CA GLU A 975 -27.49 8.02 3.11
C GLU A 975 -28.28 7.56 1.87
N PRO A 976 -29.06 8.45 1.24
CA PRO A 976 -29.69 8.15 -0.04
C PRO A 976 -28.63 7.89 -1.10
N GLY A 977 -28.91 6.96 -2.03
CA GLY A 977 -28.09 6.76 -3.22
C GLY A 977 -28.03 7.98 -4.14
N SER A 978 -27.31 7.83 -5.25
CA SER A 978 -27.12 8.90 -6.24
C SER A 978 -28.43 9.58 -6.66
N SER A 979 -28.40 10.90 -6.80
CA SER A 979 -29.54 11.77 -7.14
C SER A 979 -30.23 11.45 -8.47
N ILE A 980 -29.64 10.60 -9.31
CA ILE A 980 -30.27 10.11 -10.54
C ILE A 980 -30.86 8.70 -10.40
N MET A 981 -30.51 7.93 -9.36
CA MET A 981 -30.78 6.49 -9.19
C MET A 981 -31.58 6.20 -7.90
N PRO A 982 -32.92 6.34 -7.91
CA PRO A 982 -33.75 6.15 -6.72
C PRO A 982 -33.76 4.71 -6.20
N GLY A 983 -33.78 4.55 -4.87
CA GLY A 983 -33.85 3.23 -4.22
C GLY A 983 -32.51 2.49 -4.08
N LYS A 984 -31.41 3.12 -4.51
CA LYS A 984 -30.04 2.64 -4.30
C LYS A 984 -29.54 2.96 -2.89
N VAL A 985 -28.84 2.04 -2.23
CA VAL A 985 -28.20 2.23 -0.92
C VAL A 985 -26.69 2.04 -1.05
N ASN A 986 -25.90 3.09 -0.82
CA ASN A 986 -24.44 3.00 -0.94
C ASN A 986 -23.80 2.47 0.36
N PRO A 987 -22.80 1.56 0.29
CA PRO A 987 -22.08 1.01 1.45
C PRO A 987 -21.03 1.97 2.05
N THR A 988 -21.39 3.23 2.28
CA THR A 988 -20.46 4.33 2.57
C THR A 988 -19.57 4.10 3.80
N GLN A 989 -20.10 3.45 4.83
CA GLN A 989 -19.34 3.09 6.04
C GLN A 989 -18.23 2.06 5.78
N CYS A 990 -18.45 1.12 4.85
CA CYS A 990 -17.40 0.19 4.44
C CYS A 990 -16.28 0.93 3.69
N GLU A 991 -16.67 1.85 2.79
CA GLU A 991 -15.73 2.62 1.96
C GLU A 991 -14.87 3.55 2.82
N ALA A 992 -15.49 4.29 3.76
CA ALA A 992 -14.79 5.10 4.76
C ALA A 992 -13.77 4.29 5.57
N LEU A 993 -14.18 3.11 6.06
CA LEU A 993 -13.28 2.24 6.82
C LEU A 993 -12.10 1.73 5.97
N THR A 994 -12.32 1.39 4.69
CA THR A 994 -11.20 0.99 3.81
C THR A 994 -10.20 2.13 3.54
N MET A 995 -10.65 3.38 3.41
CA MET A 995 -9.76 4.54 3.26
C MET A 995 -8.94 4.80 4.52
N VAL A 996 -9.58 4.71 5.70
CA VAL A 996 -8.91 4.79 7.00
C VAL A 996 -7.85 3.71 7.15
N CYS A 997 -8.17 2.46 6.81
CA CYS A 997 -7.21 1.36 6.91
C CYS A 997 -6.00 1.58 5.97
N ALA A 998 -6.21 2.12 4.77
CA ALA A 998 -5.11 2.47 3.86
C ALA A 998 -4.21 3.58 4.43
N GLN A 999 -4.78 4.61 5.06
CA GLN A 999 -4.00 5.66 5.73
C GLN A 999 -3.19 5.11 6.91
N VAL A 1000 -3.75 4.18 7.69
CA VAL A 1000 -3.06 3.54 8.82
C VAL A 1000 -1.86 2.70 8.34
N ILE A 1001 -2.02 1.96 7.25
CA ILE A 1001 -0.92 1.21 6.61
C ILE A 1001 0.17 2.18 6.13
N GLY A 1002 -0.19 3.30 5.50
CA GLY A 1002 0.77 4.34 5.10
C GLY A 1002 1.50 5.00 6.28
N ASN A 1003 0.78 5.30 7.36
CA ASN A 1003 1.37 5.81 8.61
C ASN A 1003 2.33 4.78 9.23
N HIS A 1004 2.04 3.48 9.17
CA HIS A 1004 2.98 2.44 9.64
C HIS A 1004 4.29 2.45 8.86
N VAL A 1005 4.26 2.59 7.52
CA VAL A 1005 5.48 2.77 6.73
C VAL A 1005 6.26 4.01 7.19
N ALA A 1006 5.58 5.15 7.40
CA ALA A 1006 6.21 6.36 7.90
C ALA A 1006 6.86 6.15 9.29
N ILE A 1007 6.16 5.49 10.22
CA ILE A 1007 6.68 5.20 11.57
C ILE A 1007 7.89 4.26 11.51
N THR A 1008 7.84 3.20 10.70
CA THR A 1008 8.97 2.27 10.52
C THR A 1008 10.20 2.98 9.95
N VAL A 1009 10.02 3.86 8.94
CA VAL A 1009 11.11 4.69 8.42
C VAL A 1009 11.62 5.68 9.47
N GLY A 1010 10.74 6.28 10.27
CA GLY A 1010 11.15 7.16 11.38
C GLY A 1010 11.97 6.42 12.45
N GLY A 1011 11.55 5.22 12.85
CA GLY A 1011 12.29 4.37 13.78
C GLY A 1011 13.66 3.96 13.24
N SER A 1012 13.74 3.57 11.96
CA SER A 1012 15.01 3.17 11.32
C SER A 1012 16.01 4.31 11.11
N ASN A 1013 15.64 5.57 11.39
CA ASN A 1013 16.49 6.76 11.28
C ASN A 1013 16.97 7.29 12.65
N GLY A 1014 17.04 6.41 13.67
CA GLY A 1014 17.80 6.67 14.89
C GLY A 1014 19.30 6.61 14.62
N HIS A 1015 20.02 7.71 14.84
CA HIS A 1015 21.48 7.79 14.66
C HIS A 1015 22.17 7.97 16.01
N PHE A 1016 23.04 7.02 16.37
CA PHE A 1016 23.69 6.98 17.69
C PHE A 1016 22.66 7.08 18.83
N GLU A 1017 22.80 8.04 19.75
CA GLU A 1017 21.92 8.22 20.91
C GLU A 1017 20.67 9.09 20.64
N LEU A 1018 20.36 9.44 19.37
CA LEU A 1018 19.26 10.35 19.04
C LEU A 1018 18.46 9.96 17.79
N ASN A 1019 17.13 9.90 17.94
CA ASN A 1019 16.20 9.92 16.81
C ASN A 1019 15.65 11.34 16.57
N VAL A 1020 15.69 11.80 15.31
CA VAL A 1020 15.21 13.12 14.85
C VAL A 1020 13.89 13.08 14.07
N PHE A 1021 13.16 11.96 14.14
CA PHE A 1021 11.83 11.78 13.54
C PHE A 1021 10.72 11.74 14.61
N LYS A 1022 11.03 12.04 15.88
CA LYS A 1022 10.16 11.91 17.06
C LYS A 1022 8.76 12.52 16.87
N PRO A 1023 8.57 13.80 16.47
CA PRO A 1023 7.23 14.35 16.23
C PRO A 1023 6.47 13.72 15.06
N MET A 1024 7.16 13.28 14.00
CA MET A 1024 6.53 12.61 12.87
C MET A 1024 6.01 11.22 13.29
N ILE A 1025 6.82 10.44 14.01
CA ILE A 1025 6.43 9.16 14.60
C ILE A 1025 5.21 9.35 15.53
N ALA A 1026 5.27 10.32 16.43
CA ALA A 1026 4.21 10.64 17.37
C ALA A 1026 2.90 11.01 16.67
N ASN A 1027 2.98 11.91 15.68
CA ASN A 1027 1.83 12.34 14.89
C ASN A 1027 1.22 11.20 14.08
N ALA A 1028 2.04 10.41 13.39
CA ALA A 1028 1.58 9.27 12.59
C ALA A 1028 0.92 8.19 13.47
N LEU A 1029 1.47 7.88 14.65
CA LEU A 1029 0.89 6.88 15.55
C LEU A 1029 -0.44 7.37 16.14
N LEU A 1030 -0.49 8.60 16.67
CA LEU A 1030 -1.70 9.19 17.24
C LEU A 1030 -2.79 9.40 16.18
N HIS A 1031 -2.41 9.73 14.94
CA HIS A 1031 -3.32 9.81 13.81
C HIS A 1031 -3.92 8.44 13.46
N SER A 1032 -3.09 7.39 13.34
CA SER A 1032 -3.56 6.02 13.13
C SER A 1032 -4.49 5.53 14.23
N LEU A 1033 -4.13 5.76 15.49
CA LEU A 1033 -4.92 5.42 16.66
C LEU A 1033 -6.30 6.06 16.59
N ARG A 1034 -6.35 7.38 16.39
CA ARG A 1034 -7.59 8.15 16.33
C ARG A 1034 -8.47 7.69 15.18
N LEU A 1035 -7.92 7.58 13.97
CA LEU A 1035 -8.66 7.10 12.80
C LEU A 1035 -9.22 5.69 13.02
N LEU A 1036 -8.41 4.73 13.51
CA LEU A 1036 -8.89 3.38 13.81
C LEU A 1036 -10.00 3.37 14.86
N GLY A 1037 -9.83 4.13 15.94
CA GLY A 1037 -10.81 4.22 17.02
C GLY A 1037 -12.13 4.82 16.55
N ASP A 1038 -12.08 5.97 15.90
CA ASP A 1038 -13.26 6.72 15.47
C ASP A 1038 -13.99 5.99 14.31
N ALA A 1039 -13.25 5.44 13.34
CA ALA A 1039 -13.83 4.68 12.24
C ALA A 1039 -14.41 3.34 12.70
N SER A 1040 -13.79 2.66 13.67
CA SER A 1040 -14.36 1.43 14.26
C SER A 1040 -15.69 1.73 14.96
N ALA A 1041 -15.77 2.82 15.72
CA ALA A 1041 -17.01 3.24 16.37
C ALA A 1041 -18.11 3.62 15.38
N SER A 1042 -17.80 4.36 14.31
CA SER A 1042 -18.79 4.68 13.27
C SER A 1042 -19.24 3.44 12.50
N PHE A 1043 -18.30 2.57 12.10
CA PHE A 1043 -18.63 1.33 11.38
C PHE A 1043 -19.49 0.39 12.24
N GLU A 1044 -19.21 0.30 13.54
CA GLU A 1044 -20.01 -0.42 14.52
C GLU A 1044 -21.44 0.15 14.60
N LYS A 1045 -21.57 1.44 14.95
CA LYS A 1045 -22.84 2.13 15.20
C LYS A 1045 -23.72 2.22 13.94
N ASN A 1046 -23.13 2.67 12.84
CA ASN A 1046 -23.84 3.05 11.62
C ASN A 1046 -23.89 1.93 10.58
N CYS A 1047 -23.06 0.87 10.67
CA CYS A 1047 -23.16 -0.28 9.76
C CYS A 1047 -23.54 -1.56 10.52
N VAL A 1048 -22.64 -2.09 11.35
CA VAL A 1048 -22.74 -3.47 11.88
C VAL A 1048 -24.03 -3.73 12.64
N ARG A 1049 -24.47 -2.82 13.53
CA ARG A 1049 -25.74 -2.96 14.26
C ARG A 1049 -26.95 -3.16 13.34
N GLY A 1050 -26.99 -2.39 12.24
CA GLY A 1050 -28.12 -2.33 11.31
C GLY A 1050 -28.16 -3.45 10.26
N ILE A 1051 -27.11 -4.29 10.17
CA ILE A 1051 -27.07 -5.41 9.20
C ILE A 1051 -28.20 -6.40 9.50
N ARG A 1052 -28.95 -6.77 8.46
CA ARG A 1052 -29.98 -7.84 8.49
C ARG A 1052 -29.68 -8.88 7.41
N ALA A 1053 -29.99 -10.15 7.67
CA ALA A 1053 -29.87 -11.20 6.66
C ALA A 1053 -31.04 -11.14 5.66
N ASN A 1054 -30.73 -11.20 4.36
CA ASN A 1054 -31.74 -11.34 3.31
C ASN A 1054 -32.10 -12.83 3.14
N LYS A 1055 -32.94 -13.35 4.04
CA LYS A 1055 -33.26 -14.79 4.10
C LYS A 1055 -33.80 -15.36 2.79
N GLU A 1056 -34.62 -14.59 2.06
CA GLU A 1056 -35.16 -14.99 0.76
C GLU A 1056 -34.06 -15.14 -0.29
N ARG A 1057 -33.19 -14.13 -0.45
CA ARG A 1057 -32.04 -14.21 -1.37
C ARG A 1057 -31.08 -15.33 -0.98
N ILE A 1058 -30.78 -15.48 0.32
CA ILE A 1058 -29.91 -16.55 0.83
C ILE A 1058 -30.47 -17.94 0.47
N SER A 1059 -31.75 -18.20 0.76
CA SER A 1059 -32.39 -19.49 0.46
C SER A 1059 -32.40 -19.75 -1.05
N LYS A 1060 -32.74 -18.75 -1.87
CA LYS A 1060 -32.68 -18.86 -3.33
C LYS A 1060 -31.28 -19.25 -3.82
N LEU A 1061 -30.24 -18.55 -3.37
CA LEU A 1061 -28.86 -18.86 -3.75
C LEU A 1061 -28.42 -20.25 -3.24
N LEU A 1062 -28.86 -20.66 -2.05
CA LEU A 1062 -28.54 -21.98 -1.51
C LEU A 1062 -29.10 -23.11 -2.39
N HIS A 1063 -30.39 -23.06 -2.74
CA HIS A 1063 -31.04 -24.12 -3.52
C HIS A 1063 -30.75 -24.06 -5.03
N GLU A 1064 -30.37 -22.89 -5.58
CA GLU A 1064 -29.90 -22.79 -6.97
C GLU A 1064 -28.48 -23.39 -7.14
N SER A 1065 -27.67 -23.45 -6.08
CA SER A 1065 -26.26 -23.83 -6.17
C SER A 1065 -26.03 -25.29 -6.59
N LEU A 1066 -25.08 -25.47 -7.52
CA LEU A 1066 -24.62 -26.79 -7.95
C LEU A 1066 -23.69 -27.46 -6.94
N MET A 1067 -23.10 -26.70 -6.00
CA MET A 1067 -22.10 -27.22 -5.06
C MET A 1067 -22.72 -28.06 -3.93
N LEU A 1068 -24.04 -28.10 -3.83
CA LEU A 1068 -24.77 -29.10 -3.04
C LEU A 1068 -24.45 -30.54 -3.48
N VAL A 1069 -23.96 -30.75 -4.71
CA VAL A 1069 -23.50 -32.05 -5.22
C VAL A 1069 -22.40 -32.70 -4.36
N THR A 1070 -21.70 -31.91 -3.56
CA THR A 1070 -20.61 -32.37 -2.70
C THR A 1070 -21.05 -33.46 -1.71
N SER A 1071 -22.31 -33.45 -1.22
CA SER A 1071 -22.82 -34.52 -0.35
C SER A 1071 -23.09 -35.84 -1.07
N LEU A 1072 -23.14 -35.82 -2.41
CA LEU A 1072 -23.36 -37.01 -3.23
C LEU A 1072 -22.06 -37.77 -3.51
N ASN A 1073 -20.89 -37.10 -3.50
CA ASN A 1073 -19.59 -37.73 -3.76
C ASN A 1073 -19.35 -39.05 -2.99
N PRO A 1074 -19.63 -39.15 -1.67
CA PRO A 1074 -19.42 -40.38 -0.91
C PRO A 1074 -20.44 -41.50 -1.17
N LYS A 1075 -21.45 -41.24 -2.02
CA LYS A 1075 -22.57 -42.16 -2.31
C LYS A 1075 -22.62 -42.62 -3.75
N ILE A 1076 -22.36 -41.73 -4.71
CA ILE A 1076 -22.37 -42.03 -6.15
C ILE A 1076 -20.99 -41.95 -6.81
N GLY A 1077 -19.95 -41.53 -6.07
CA GLY A 1077 -18.60 -41.31 -6.61
C GLY A 1077 -18.44 -39.94 -7.28
N TYR A 1078 -17.18 -39.47 -7.36
CA TYR A 1078 -16.84 -38.14 -7.88
C TYR A 1078 -17.29 -37.94 -9.33
N ASP A 1079 -17.09 -38.93 -10.21
CA ASP A 1079 -17.37 -38.78 -11.64
C ASP A 1079 -18.88 -38.64 -11.95
N ASN A 1080 -19.73 -39.39 -11.24
CA ASN A 1080 -21.18 -39.29 -11.38
C ASN A 1080 -21.72 -37.97 -10.80
N ALA A 1081 -21.18 -37.53 -9.66
CA ALA A 1081 -21.44 -36.21 -9.11
C ALA A 1081 -21.00 -35.10 -10.07
N ALA A 1082 -19.81 -35.22 -10.67
CA ALA A 1082 -19.30 -34.27 -11.66
C ALA A 1082 -20.15 -34.22 -12.92
N ALA A 1083 -20.62 -35.37 -13.41
CA ALA A 1083 -21.54 -35.46 -14.54
C ALA A 1083 -22.87 -34.76 -14.22
N ALA A 1084 -23.44 -34.97 -13.03
CA ALA A 1084 -24.67 -34.31 -12.59
C ALA A 1084 -24.52 -32.78 -12.50
N ALA A 1085 -23.45 -32.29 -11.87
CA ALA A 1085 -23.19 -30.84 -11.76
C ALA A 1085 -22.93 -30.20 -13.14
N LYS A 1086 -22.12 -30.81 -14.00
CA LYS A 1086 -21.85 -30.31 -15.36
C LYS A 1086 -23.11 -30.32 -16.24
N LYS A 1087 -23.95 -31.36 -16.13
CA LYS A 1087 -25.23 -31.44 -16.86
C LYS A 1087 -26.22 -30.38 -16.37
N ALA A 1088 -26.36 -30.20 -15.06
CA ALA A 1088 -27.19 -29.15 -14.47
C ALA A 1088 -26.72 -27.74 -14.87
N HIS A 1089 -25.41 -27.51 -14.95
CA HIS A 1089 -24.87 -26.24 -15.47
C HIS A 1089 -25.23 -26.02 -16.94
N LYS A 1090 -24.94 -27.01 -17.80
CA LYS A 1090 -25.13 -26.93 -19.26
C LYS A 1090 -26.59 -26.86 -19.70
N GLU A 1091 -27.49 -27.58 -19.02
CA GLU A 1091 -28.93 -27.59 -19.33
C GLU A 1091 -29.73 -26.52 -18.58
N GLY A 1092 -29.10 -25.75 -17.67
CA GLY A 1092 -29.79 -24.76 -16.84
C GLY A 1092 -30.73 -25.34 -15.77
N THR A 1093 -30.75 -26.66 -15.58
CA THR A 1093 -31.67 -27.38 -14.68
C THR A 1093 -31.21 -27.41 -13.22
N THR A 1094 -32.08 -27.85 -12.31
CA THR A 1094 -31.69 -28.13 -10.93
C THR A 1094 -30.75 -29.34 -10.86
N LEU A 1095 -29.96 -29.43 -9.79
CA LEU A 1095 -29.08 -30.56 -9.56
C LEU A 1095 -29.87 -31.89 -9.43
N LYS A 1096 -31.07 -31.83 -8.83
CA LYS A 1096 -31.98 -32.97 -8.68
C LYS A 1096 -32.44 -33.50 -10.04
N GLU A 1097 -32.94 -32.62 -10.91
CA GLU A 1097 -33.36 -33.01 -12.27
C GLU A 1097 -32.19 -33.60 -13.08
N ALA A 1098 -30.98 -33.07 -12.95
CA ALA A 1098 -29.81 -33.59 -13.64
C ALA A 1098 -29.39 -34.98 -13.12
N ALA A 1099 -29.41 -35.20 -11.80
CA ALA A 1099 -29.15 -36.50 -11.19
C ALA A 1099 -30.19 -37.56 -11.62
N LEU A 1100 -31.47 -37.20 -11.59
CA LEU A 1100 -32.57 -38.06 -12.08
C LEU A 1100 -32.42 -38.39 -13.57
N LYS A 1101 -32.15 -37.37 -14.41
CA LYS A 1101 -31.88 -37.53 -15.86
C LYS A 1101 -30.61 -38.33 -16.20
N LEU A 1102 -29.74 -38.59 -15.23
CA LEU A 1102 -28.56 -39.45 -15.40
C LEU A 1102 -28.77 -40.85 -14.83
N GLY A 1103 -29.89 -41.11 -14.14
CA GLY A 1103 -30.16 -42.39 -13.49
C GLY A 1103 -29.23 -42.70 -12.31
N VAL A 1104 -28.52 -41.70 -11.77
CA VAL A 1104 -27.53 -41.91 -10.69
C VAL A 1104 -28.16 -41.92 -9.29
N LEU A 1105 -29.36 -41.36 -9.14
CA LEU A 1105 -30.16 -41.34 -7.90
C LEU A 1105 -31.65 -41.28 -8.23
N THR A 1106 -32.48 -41.85 -7.35
CA THR A 1106 -33.92 -41.58 -7.29
C THR A 1106 -34.23 -40.25 -6.58
N SER A 1107 -35.48 -39.77 -6.67
CA SER A 1107 -35.88 -38.51 -6.02
C SER A 1107 -35.76 -38.60 -4.49
N GLU A 1108 -36.17 -39.71 -3.89
CA GLU A 1108 -36.16 -39.92 -2.45
C GLU A 1108 -34.73 -40.03 -1.90
N GLU A 1109 -33.83 -40.70 -2.62
CA GLU A 1109 -32.41 -40.75 -2.26
C GLU A 1109 -31.76 -39.37 -2.35
N PHE A 1110 -32.08 -38.58 -3.39
CA PHE A 1110 -31.57 -37.22 -3.50
C PHE A 1110 -32.01 -36.35 -2.32
N ASP A 1111 -33.30 -36.34 -1.98
CA ASP A 1111 -33.85 -35.53 -0.88
C ASP A 1111 -33.30 -35.97 0.49
N LYS A 1112 -32.96 -37.25 0.65
CA LYS A 1112 -32.32 -37.79 1.87
C LYS A 1112 -30.83 -37.41 1.98
N LEU A 1113 -30.14 -37.23 0.86
CA LEU A 1113 -28.69 -36.98 0.80
C LEU A 1113 -28.31 -35.50 0.65
N VAL A 1114 -29.21 -34.66 0.12
CA VAL A 1114 -28.97 -33.22 -0.09
C VAL A 1114 -29.81 -32.41 0.88
N VAL A 1115 -29.35 -32.37 2.14
CA VAL A 1115 -29.96 -31.61 3.24
C VAL A 1115 -28.97 -30.52 3.67
N PRO A 1116 -29.05 -29.28 3.15
CA PRO A 1116 -28.04 -28.24 3.39
C PRO A 1116 -27.75 -27.94 4.85
N GLU A 1117 -28.76 -28.07 5.72
CA GLU A 1117 -28.69 -27.88 7.17
C GLU A 1117 -27.76 -28.89 7.85
N LYS A 1118 -27.54 -30.05 7.22
CA LYS A 1118 -26.60 -31.10 7.69
C LYS A 1118 -25.23 -31.01 7.02
N MET A 1119 -25.00 -30.04 6.13
CA MET A 1119 -23.75 -29.88 5.38
C MET A 1119 -22.82 -28.79 5.94
N ILE A 1120 -23.15 -28.22 7.10
CA ILE A 1120 -22.48 -27.05 7.71
C ILE A 1120 -21.35 -27.39 8.71
N GLY A 1121 -21.07 -28.69 8.91
CA GLY A 1121 -20.07 -29.21 9.85
C GLY A 1121 -19.87 -30.72 9.68
N PRO A 1122 -19.05 -31.36 10.54
CA PRO A 1122 -18.92 -32.82 10.57
C PRO A 1122 -20.28 -33.48 10.85
N SER A 1123 -20.57 -34.58 10.18
CA SER A 1123 -21.68 -35.47 10.55
C SER A 1123 -21.22 -36.44 11.64
N ASP A 1124 -22.08 -36.65 12.64
CA ASP A 1124 -22.00 -37.81 13.55
C ASP A 1124 -22.20 -39.14 12.79
#